data_AF-A0A4R0YT75-F1
#
_entry.id   AF-A0A4R0YT75-F1
#
_cell.length_a   1.000
_cell.length_b   1.000
_cell.length_c   1.000
_cell.angle_alpha   90.00
_cell.angle_beta   90.00
_cell.angle_gamma   90.00
#
_symmetry.space_group_name_H-M   'P 1'
#
loop_
_entity.id
_entity.type
_entity.pdbx_description
1 polymer ?
#
loop_
_entity_poly.entity_id
_entity_poly.type
_entity_poly.pdbx_seq_one_letter_code
_entity_poly.pdbx_strand_id
1 'polypeptide(L)'
;MLLLKDKTGPDVAQLRKKLASALQADADAFPGLAAGDSFDAQTDAAVRRWQSGIGLVADGIVGPYCQSVLGMITLQPTDVAITLDAVKQLFPATKASNIARNLPYVAAALNVVGLRDRPMICAALGTIRAETEGFVPISEFPSHFNTTPGMAAFSAYDGRTSLGNTQPGDGARFRGRGFVQLTGRANYHTYAAQIGLDIENFPDLANAPEPAAVLLAVFLNHAADKMRAALASNNYATARKLVNGGTYGLDKFRSVFQLADTVWPVAAPVGRKVSGRKMTIVATPARQFTASKDPVDLRDRAYMPPPVNLPDCSPSDEQVHQLLPAYSSAGLILDQGQEGACTGFGLACVINYLRWRKAGMPSKLASVSPRMLYNFARRYDEYAGENYDGSSCRGALKGWFYSGVCLEEDWPYKTQDTQPPRFGYADRATANTLGIYYRIDLKTITDLQAAILQVGAIYVSANTHDGWQNVPTVRKKITGHETLPVIDFDGRPSQTDGHAFALVGFNTRGFVVQNSWGKSWGCGGFAVLTYADWLANGMDAWVAAMGVSGLVFGQRAAAVPGATGRAGADRSGAWNEADAYAHSIVLGNDGRVSRYLTQDALSRSLLYQACTLPDQWFRQQRSATKRLVIYAHGGLNSEADAVTRARIMGPYLTGNGCYPLFMVWKTGLFESIGDIIQDKFRPGPARVGGVLDVITHATDAIIEQAIGRPFARPIWSEMKENAEGASQPTRGSDLLVTALQNLAQAWGDKLEIHLIGHSAGSIFLGWLVDLLAARGLDARATSIHLYAPACTVQFANRHYTPHENLMKAMYLDILSDQKERDDSVGAYQKSLLYLVSDALEQDVRTPILGLANVMDVAYNGWDGSSSTGEALGNWRQAAKQSGLDKRTDILDADKVPTSRSGTTIKAAHGSFDNNIDVVTRTLERITGGKLAMPVDDLQGF
;
A
#
# COMPACT_ATOMS: atom_id res chain seq x y z
N MET A 1 -6.23 5.80 27.55
CA MET A 1 -6.29 6.42 26.21
C MET A 1 -6.07 5.40 25.09
N LEU A 2 -4.93 4.70 25.05
CA LEU A 2 -4.69 3.63 24.08
C LEU A 2 -5.07 2.26 24.68
N LEU A 3 -5.81 1.44 23.93
CA LEU A 3 -5.99 0.01 24.23
C LEU A 3 -5.09 -0.77 23.27
N LEU A 4 -4.32 -1.71 23.81
CA LEU A 4 -3.41 -2.57 23.08
C LEU A 4 -3.17 -3.84 23.87
N LYS A 5 -2.44 -4.76 23.26
CA LYS A 5 -2.09 -6.08 23.82
C LYS A 5 -1.60 -6.01 25.28
N ASP A 6 -1.94 -7.03 26.05
CA ASP A 6 -1.61 -7.24 27.47
C ASP A 6 -2.33 -6.28 28.45
N LYS A 7 -3.13 -5.33 27.96
CA LYS A 7 -4.05 -4.56 28.82
C LYS A 7 -5.26 -5.40 29.22
N THR A 8 -5.76 -5.18 30.44
CA THR A 8 -6.96 -5.83 30.97
C THR A 8 -7.94 -4.80 31.53
N GLY A 9 -9.21 -5.18 31.66
CA GLY A 9 -10.24 -4.40 32.35
C GLY A 9 -11.48 -4.07 31.52
N PRO A 10 -12.38 -3.22 32.05
CA PRO A 10 -13.72 -3.00 31.49
C PRO A 10 -13.70 -2.41 30.07
N ASP A 11 -12.77 -1.50 29.77
CA ASP A 11 -12.62 -0.91 28.44
C ASP A 11 -12.25 -1.96 27.39
N VAL A 12 -11.42 -2.95 27.78
CA VAL A 12 -11.04 -4.07 26.91
C VAL A 12 -12.22 -5.02 26.72
N ALA A 13 -12.99 -5.30 27.77
CA ALA A 13 -14.22 -6.08 27.65
C ALA A 13 -15.25 -5.41 26.72
N GLN A 14 -15.34 -4.07 26.77
CA GLN A 14 -16.18 -3.30 25.85
C GLN A 14 -15.64 -3.36 24.41
N LEU A 15 -14.33 -3.15 24.21
CA LEU A 15 -13.66 -3.27 22.91
C LEU A 15 -13.97 -4.63 22.27
N ARG A 16 -13.74 -5.71 23.00
CA ARG A 16 -13.97 -7.09 22.57
C ARG A 16 -15.40 -7.33 22.05
N LYS A 17 -16.42 -6.85 22.77
CA LYS A 17 -17.83 -6.93 22.35
C LYS A 17 -18.11 -6.10 21.10
N LYS A 18 -17.63 -4.87 21.06
CA LYS A 18 -17.81 -3.96 19.90
C LYS A 18 -17.12 -4.50 18.66
N LEU A 19 -15.92 -5.04 18.82
CA LEU A 19 -15.12 -5.63 17.77
C LEU A 19 -15.76 -6.90 17.20
N ALA A 20 -16.26 -7.80 18.05
CA ALA A 20 -17.03 -8.96 17.60
C ALA A 20 -18.27 -8.52 16.80
N SER A 21 -19.00 -7.51 17.27
CA SER A 21 -20.14 -6.95 16.53
C SER A 21 -19.75 -6.32 15.19
N ALA A 22 -18.58 -5.66 15.12
CA ALA A 22 -18.09 -5.02 13.90
C ALA A 22 -17.61 -6.03 12.86
N LEU A 23 -16.95 -7.11 13.31
CA LEU A 23 -16.45 -8.19 12.46
C LEU A 23 -17.58 -9.10 11.95
N GLN A 24 -18.74 -9.15 12.62
CA GLN A 24 -19.87 -9.98 12.22
C GLN A 24 -19.45 -11.46 12.13
N ALA A 25 -19.72 -12.14 11.02
CA ALA A 25 -19.36 -13.55 10.81
C ALA A 25 -17.84 -13.79 10.92
N ASP A 26 -16.99 -12.81 10.60
CA ASP A 26 -15.54 -12.95 10.74
C ASP A 26 -15.11 -13.08 12.22
N ALA A 27 -15.96 -12.69 13.17
CA ALA A 27 -15.66 -12.82 14.60
C ALA A 27 -15.48 -14.29 15.02
N ASP A 28 -16.15 -15.23 14.34
CA ASP A 28 -16.05 -16.67 14.61
C ASP A 28 -14.64 -17.22 14.36
N ALA A 29 -13.87 -16.53 13.51
CA ALA A 29 -12.48 -16.88 13.25
C ALA A 29 -11.55 -16.55 14.44
N PHE A 30 -12.03 -15.82 15.47
CA PHE A 30 -11.26 -15.38 16.64
C PHE A 30 -11.84 -16.00 17.92
N PRO A 31 -11.34 -17.17 18.36
CA PRO A 31 -11.88 -17.88 19.51
C PRO A 31 -11.92 -17.01 20.78
N GLY A 32 -13.09 -16.96 21.41
CA GLY A 32 -13.29 -16.24 22.68
C GLY A 32 -13.45 -14.72 22.56
N LEU A 33 -13.39 -14.13 21.36
CA LEU A 33 -13.35 -12.68 21.16
C LEU A 33 -14.47 -11.92 21.92
N ALA A 34 -15.69 -12.44 21.95
CA ALA A 34 -16.83 -11.76 22.58
C ALA A 34 -16.86 -11.83 24.13
N ALA A 35 -15.94 -12.57 24.78
CA ALA A 35 -15.92 -12.80 26.22
C ALA A 35 -14.58 -12.40 26.86
N GLY A 36 -14.58 -12.14 28.17
CA GLY A 36 -13.39 -11.76 28.93
C GLY A 36 -13.05 -10.27 28.86
N ASP A 37 -11.97 -9.89 29.55
CA ASP A 37 -11.53 -8.51 29.74
C ASP A 37 -10.03 -8.32 29.46
N SER A 38 -9.37 -9.31 28.85
CA SER A 38 -7.95 -9.26 28.50
C SER A 38 -7.73 -8.99 27.02
N PHE A 39 -6.76 -8.14 26.67
CA PHE A 39 -6.37 -7.88 25.29
C PHE A 39 -5.31 -8.91 24.89
N ASP A 40 -5.78 -10.13 24.63
CA ASP A 40 -4.95 -11.26 24.22
C ASP A 40 -4.54 -11.21 22.75
N ALA A 41 -3.76 -12.20 22.31
CA ALA A 41 -3.30 -12.30 20.93
C ALA A 41 -4.44 -12.48 19.90
N GLN A 42 -5.57 -13.08 20.31
CA GLN A 42 -6.74 -13.20 19.42
C GLN A 42 -7.45 -11.87 19.24
N THR A 43 -7.55 -11.06 20.30
CA THR A 43 -8.09 -9.70 20.25
C THR A 43 -7.20 -8.81 19.39
N ASP A 44 -5.89 -8.91 19.54
CA ASP A 44 -4.91 -8.19 18.72
C ASP A 44 -5.02 -8.53 17.23
N ALA A 45 -5.11 -9.82 16.89
CA ALA A 45 -5.37 -10.24 15.51
C ALA A 45 -6.73 -9.74 14.99
N ALA A 46 -7.79 -9.79 15.81
CA ALA A 46 -9.11 -9.29 15.48
C ALA A 46 -9.13 -7.77 15.22
N VAL A 47 -8.38 -7.00 16.02
CA VAL A 47 -8.23 -5.55 15.83
C VAL A 47 -7.54 -5.28 14.49
N ARG A 48 -6.44 -5.96 14.17
CA ARG A 48 -5.75 -5.78 12.87
C ARG A 48 -6.63 -6.18 11.69
N ARG A 49 -7.42 -7.26 11.84
CA ARG A 49 -8.42 -7.66 10.83
C ARG A 49 -9.44 -6.55 10.61
N TRP A 50 -10.02 -6.03 11.69
CA TRP A 50 -10.99 -4.94 11.60
C TRP A 50 -10.39 -3.68 10.99
N GLN A 51 -9.26 -3.18 11.53
CA GLN A 51 -8.56 -2.00 11.04
C GLN A 51 -8.28 -2.09 9.54
N SER A 52 -7.68 -3.19 9.06
CA SER A 52 -7.43 -3.39 7.63
C SER A 52 -8.71 -3.48 6.80
N GLY A 53 -9.75 -4.15 7.32
CA GLY A 53 -11.03 -4.31 6.65
C GLY A 53 -11.87 -3.02 6.50
N ILE A 54 -11.48 -1.94 7.20
CA ILE A 54 -12.08 -0.62 7.07
C ILE A 54 -11.09 0.44 6.55
N GLY A 55 -9.92 0.03 6.07
CA GLY A 55 -8.93 0.95 5.51
C GLY A 55 -8.25 1.83 6.57
N LEU A 56 -8.01 1.32 7.78
CA LEU A 56 -7.11 1.93 8.76
C LEU A 56 -5.75 1.21 8.79
N VAL A 57 -4.77 1.81 9.46
CA VAL A 57 -3.48 1.15 9.69
C VAL A 57 -3.70 -0.03 10.63
N ALA A 58 -3.33 -1.23 10.20
CA ALA A 58 -3.53 -2.47 10.93
C ALA A 58 -2.39 -2.73 11.93
N ASP A 59 -2.22 -1.84 12.90
CA ASP A 59 -1.14 -1.90 13.90
C ASP A 59 -1.53 -2.65 15.20
N GLY A 60 -2.81 -2.91 15.42
CA GLY A 60 -3.32 -3.51 16.67
C GLY A 60 -3.51 -2.51 17.81
N ILE A 61 -3.30 -1.21 17.57
CA ILE A 61 -3.45 -0.15 18.56
C ILE A 61 -4.83 0.49 18.40
N VAL A 62 -5.63 0.47 19.47
CA VAL A 62 -6.97 1.07 19.48
C VAL A 62 -6.94 2.34 20.33
N GLY A 63 -6.67 3.47 19.70
CA GLY A 63 -6.73 4.79 20.34
C GLY A 63 -8.08 5.50 20.21
N PRO A 64 -8.14 6.82 20.52
CA PRO A 64 -9.36 7.62 20.44
C PRO A 64 -10.11 7.52 19.11
N TYR A 65 -9.41 7.52 17.98
CA TYR A 65 -10.07 7.46 16.69
C TYR A 65 -10.70 6.09 16.46
N CYS A 66 -9.94 5.00 16.62
CA CYS A 66 -10.48 3.65 16.54
C CYS A 66 -11.65 3.42 17.51
N GLN A 67 -11.55 3.90 18.75
CA GLN A 67 -12.63 3.81 19.75
C GLN A 67 -13.89 4.56 19.31
N SER A 68 -13.74 5.73 18.67
CA SER A 68 -14.88 6.49 18.15
C SER A 68 -15.56 5.78 16.99
N VAL A 69 -14.79 5.17 16.08
CA VAL A 69 -15.31 4.40 14.94
C VAL A 69 -16.03 3.13 15.42
N LEU A 70 -15.52 2.47 16.47
CA LEU A 70 -16.19 1.33 17.11
C LEU A 70 -17.41 1.72 17.96
N GLY A 71 -17.68 3.02 18.13
CA GLY A 71 -18.75 3.53 18.98
C GLY A 71 -18.57 3.16 20.46
N MET A 72 -17.31 3.10 20.91
CA MET A 72 -16.96 2.98 22.34
C MET A 72 -17.00 4.35 23.02
N ILE A 73 -16.58 5.39 22.31
CA ILE A 73 -16.60 6.78 22.78
C ILE A 73 -17.37 7.67 21.82
N THR A 74 -17.88 8.80 22.32
CA THR A 74 -18.51 9.85 21.51
C THR A 74 -17.71 11.12 21.60
N LEU A 75 -17.17 11.57 20.46
CA LEU A 75 -16.42 12.81 20.37
C LEU A 75 -17.36 14.00 20.63
N GLN A 76 -16.88 14.96 21.43
CA GLN A 76 -17.65 16.14 21.78
C GLN A 76 -17.52 17.22 20.69
N PRO A 77 -18.48 18.16 20.56
CA PRO A 77 -18.31 19.32 19.70
C PRO A 77 -17.05 20.13 20.06
N THR A 78 -16.41 20.70 19.04
CA THR A 78 -15.27 21.62 19.13
C THR A 78 -15.71 23.04 18.79
N ASP A 79 -14.96 24.07 19.25
CA ASP A 79 -15.28 25.48 18.97
C ASP A 79 -15.29 25.79 17.46
N VAL A 80 -14.52 25.02 16.69
CA VAL A 80 -14.41 25.12 15.24
C VAL A 80 -14.56 23.75 14.61
N ALA A 81 -15.18 23.67 13.43
CA ALA A 81 -15.34 22.42 12.70
C ALA A 81 -13.99 22.00 12.08
N ILE A 82 -13.39 20.93 12.62
CA ILE A 82 -12.10 20.37 12.13
C ILE A 82 -12.38 19.46 10.93
N THR A 83 -12.58 20.05 9.75
CA THR A 83 -12.90 19.32 8.51
C THR A 83 -11.74 19.34 7.53
N LEU A 84 -11.74 18.42 6.55
CA LEU A 84 -10.71 18.37 5.51
C LEU A 84 -10.60 19.71 4.77
N ASP A 85 -11.72 20.29 4.35
CA ASP A 85 -11.74 21.55 3.58
C ASP A 85 -11.19 22.73 4.38
N ALA A 86 -11.53 22.80 5.68
CA ALA A 86 -11.01 23.83 6.57
C ALA A 86 -9.49 23.68 6.71
N VAL A 87 -9.00 22.46 6.96
CA VAL A 87 -7.57 22.21 7.17
C VAL A 87 -6.77 22.35 5.87
N LYS A 88 -7.31 22.02 4.69
CA LYS A 88 -6.66 22.30 3.40
C LYS A 88 -6.31 23.79 3.25
N GLN A 89 -7.22 24.68 3.65
CA GLN A 89 -6.99 26.13 3.59
C GLN A 89 -5.91 26.59 4.58
N LEU A 90 -5.74 25.88 5.71
CA LEU A 90 -4.67 26.14 6.68
C LEU A 90 -3.31 25.56 6.24
N PHE A 91 -3.31 24.63 5.28
CA PHE A 91 -2.14 23.91 4.75
C PHE A 91 -2.10 23.95 3.21
N PRO A 92 -1.95 25.14 2.59
CA PRO A 92 -2.07 25.30 1.14
C PRO A 92 -1.00 24.57 0.32
N ALA A 93 0.13 24.19 0.92
CA ALA A 93 1.21 23.46 0.27
C ALA A 93 1.15 21.95 0.50
N THR A 94 0.14 21.46 1.21
CA THR A 94 0.07 20.06 1.68
C THR A 94 -0.91 19.25 0.87
N LYS A 95 -0.52 18.02 0.53
CA LYS A 95 -1.38 17.07 -0.17
C LYS A 95 -2.65 16.78 0.63
N ALA A 96 -3.80 16.92 -0.01
CA ALA A 96 -5.10 16.70 0.62
C ALA A 96 -5.27 15.26 1.15
N SER A 97 -4.64 14.26 0.52
CA SER A 97 -4.66 12.87 0.98
C SER A 97 -3.92 12.64 2.30
N ASN A 98 -2.83 13.36 2.56
CA ASN A 98 -2.13 13.29 3.84
C ASN A 98 -2.99 13.85 4.97
N ILE A 99 -3.66 14.98 4.72
CA ILE A 99 -4.61 15.56 5.67
C ILE A 99 -5.77 14.61 5.89
N ALA A 100 -6.43 14.11 4.84
CA ALA A 100 -7.55 13.19 4.94
C ALA A 100 -7.20 11.91 5.73
N ARG A 101 -5.97 11.41 5.56
CA ARG A 101 -5.46 10.22 6.26
C ARG A 101 -5.27 10.44 7.76
N ASN A 102 -4.65 11.55 8.14
CA ASN A 102 -4.14 11.73 9.50
C ASN A 102 -5.03 12.63 10.37
N LEU A 103 -5.83 13.52 9.76
CA LEU A 103 -6.67 14.47 10.48
C LEU A 103 -7.66 13.81 11.45
N PRO A 104 -8.31 12.68 11.12
CA PRO A 104 -9.24 12.04 12.04
C PRO A 104 -8.57 11.59 13.35
N TYR A 105 -7.33 11.09 13.29
CA TYR A 105 -6.54 10.72 14.47
C TYR A 105 -6.22 11.96 15.32
N VAL A 106 -5.76 13.05 14.70
CA VAL A 106 -5.45 14.32 15.39
C VAL A 106 -6.69 14.90 16.05
N ALA A 107 -7.81 14.97 15.33
CA ALA A 107 -9.06 15.51 15.85
C ALA A 107 -9.58 14.69 17.04
N ALA A 108 -9.59 13.36 16.95
CA ALA A 108 -10.02 12.50 18.04
C ALA A 108 -9.11 12.60 19.27
N ALA A 109 -7.79 12.67 19.08
CA ALA A 109 -6.83 12.82 20.18
C ALA A 109 -7.00 14.15 20.92
N LEU A 110 -7.09 15.27 20.20
CA LEU A 110 -7.35 16.59 20.79
C LEU A 110 -8.68 16.61 21.56
N ASN A 111 -9.71 15.96 21.01
CA ASN A 111 -11.03 15.89 21.61
C ASN A 111 -11.01 15.21 22.98
N VAL A 112 -10.43 14.01 23.04
CA VAL A 112 -10.37 13.19 24.27
C VAL A 112 -9.49 13.82 25.34
N VAL A 113 -8.41 14.51 24.95
CA VAL A 113 -7.55 15.24 25.89
C VAL A 113 -8.19 16.56 26.36
N GLY A 114 -9.25 17.02 25.69
CA GLY A 114 -9.99 18.23 26.06
C GLY A 114 -9.48 19.52 25.41
N LEU A 115 -8.58 19.43 24.42
CA LEU A 115 -8.05 20.54 23.64
C LEU A 115 -9.01 20.92 22.49
N ARG A 116 -10.24 21.27 22.84
CA ARG A 116 -11.37 21.49 21.91
C ARG A 116 -11.57 22.96 21.54
N ASP A 117 -10.86 23.85 22.22
CA ASP A 117 -10.95 25.29 22.00
C ASP A 117 -10.15 25.75 20.78
N ARG A 118 -10.65 26.79 20.09
CA ARG A 118 -10.02 27.31 18.85
C ARG A 118 -8.51 27.58 19.01
N PRO A 119 -8.03 28.26 20.08
CA PRO A 119 -6.59 28.50 20.28
C PRO A 119 -5.76 27.21 20.30
N MET A 120 -6.20 26.19 21.03
CA MET A 120 -5.46 24.93 21.13
C MET A 120 -5.54 24.09 19.85
N ILE A 121 -6.66 24.14 19.12
CA ILE A 121 -6.78 23.51 17.79
C ILE A 121 -5.80 24.18 16.82
N CYS A 122 -5.76 25.50 16.77
CA CYS A 122 -4.80 26.24 15.94
C CYS A 122 -3.35 25.99 16.39
N ALA A 123 -3.08 25.84 17.69
CA ALA A 123 -1.74 25.50 18.18
C ALA A 123 -1.29 24.10 17.75
N ALA A 124 -2.20 23.13 17.74
CA ALA A 124 -1.91 21.78 17.26
C ALA A 124 -1.63 21.76 15.76
N LEU A 125 -2.48 22.40 14.96
CA LEU A 125 -2.29 22.52 13.51
C LEU A 125 -1.04 23.35 13.17
N GLY A 126 -0.79 24.44 13.89
CA GLY A 126 0.42 25.24 13.78
C GLY A 126 1.68 24.45 14.10
N THR A 127 1.62 23.57 15.10
CA THR A 127 2.72 22.65 15.43
C THR A 127 2.97 21.69 14.29
N ILE A 128 1.95 20.98 13.79
CA ILE A 128 2.08 20.06 12.65
C ILE A 128 2.68 20.79 11.43
N ARG A 129 2.22 22.01 11.16
CA ARG A 129 2.72 22.79 10.03
C ARG A 129 4.19 23.18 10.17
N ALA A 130 4.58 23.60 11.37
CA ALA A 130 5.96 23.98 11.65
C ALA A 130 6.92 22.78 11.60
N GLU A 131 6.50 21.61 12.11
CA GLU A 131 7.35 20.44 12.24
C GLU A 131 7.40 19.58 10.97
N THR A 132 6.25 19.30 10.36
CA THR A 132 6.17 18.33 9.27
C THR A 132 5.62 18.89 7.97
N GLU A 133 4.82 19.98 8.01
CA GLU A 133 4.07 20.63 6.89
C GLU A 133 3.19 19.68 6.08
N GLY A 134 3.76 18.60 5.55
CA GLY A 134 3.13 17.53 4.81
C GLY A 134 2.03 16.78 5.56
N PHE A 135 1.76 17.09 6.84
CA PHE A 135 0.70 16.49 7.66
C PHE A 135 0.85 14.95 7.76
N VAL A 136 2.10 14.50 7.86
CA VAL A 136 2.48 13.10 8.07
C VAL A 136 3.37 13.05 9.30
N PRO A 137 3.22 12.04 10.18
CA PRO A 137 4.18 11.81 11.24
C PRO A 137 5.49 11.30 10.63
N ILE A 138 6.60 12.00 10.89
CA ILE A 138 7.90 11.68 10.29
C ILE A 138 8.98 11.57 11.37
N SER A 139 10.03 10.82 11.07
CA SER A 139 11.30 10.97 11.78
C SER A 139 12.05 12.18 11.28
N GLU A 140 12.73 12.88 12.18
CA GLU A 140 13.72 13.89 11.85
C GLU A 140 14.77 13.31 10.89
N PHE A 141 15.22 14.12 9.93
CA PHE A 141 16.30 13.76 9.01
C PHE A 141 17.66 14.21 9.55
N PRO A 142 18.76 13.51 9.21
CA PRO A 142 20.11 14.00 9.50
C PRO A 142 20.33 15.39 8.87
N SER A 143 20.87 16.31 9.64
CA SER A 143 21.16 17.69 9.24
C SER A 143 22.39 18.20 9.99
N HIS A 144 22.97 19.32 9.55
CA HIS A 144 24.09 19.94 10.26
C HIS A 144 23.74 20.44 11.67
N PHE A 145 22.44 20.53 12.03
CA PHE A 145 21.99 20.94 13.36
C PHE A 145 21.94 19.79 14.37
N ASN A 146 21.72 18.57 13.88
CA ASN A 146 21.58 17.38 14.70
C ASN A 146 22.76 16.39 14.52
N THR A 147 23.58 16.58 13.49
CA THR A 147 24.72 15.74 13.17
C THR A 147 25.99 16.57 13.16
N THR A 148 26.96 16.17 13.99
CA THR A 148 28.28 16.81 14.01
C THR A 148 29.03 16.44 12.72
N PRO A 149 29.67 17.39 12.00
CA PRO A 149 30.41 17.10 10.78
C PRO A 149 31.44 15.98 10.98
N GLY A 150 31.45 14.99 10.09
CA GLY A 150 32.35 13.83 10.16
C GLY A 150 31.95 12.73 11.16
N MET A 151 30.81 12.88 11.84
CA MET A 151 30.30 11.90 12.82
C MET A 151 29.03 11.21 12.31
N ALA A 152 28.60 10.16 13.02
CA ALA A 152 27.36 9.44 12.73
C ALA A 152 26.13 10.36 12.81
N ALA A 153 25.07 10.02 12.06
CA ALA A 153 23.82 10.76 12.06
C ALA A 153 23.25 10.94 13.47
N PHE A 154 22.75 12.15 13.77
CA PHE A 154 22.21 12.55 15.09
C PHE A 154 23.24 12.60 16.23
N SER A 155 24.54 12.48 15.94
CA SER A 155 25.62 12.54 16.94
C SER A 155 25.65 13.82 17.77
N ALA A 156 25.09 14.94 17.28
CA ALA A 156 25.04 16.16 18.08
C ALA A 156 24.09 16.03 19.29
N TYR A 157 23.21 15.03 19.30
CA TYR A 157 22.32 14.72 20.42
C TYR A 157 22.93 13.73 21.43
N ASP A 158 24.01 13.03 21.08
CA ASP A 158 24.67 12.11 22.00
C ASP A 158 25.28 12.88 23.18
N GLY A 159 25.16 12.33 24.39
CA GLY A 159 25.68 12.94 25.61
C GLY A 159 24.93 14.19 26.10
N ARG A 160 23.85 14.63 25.42
CA ARG A 160 23.03 15.76 25.89
C ARG A 160 22.19 15.37 27.10
N THR A 161 22.65 15.77 28.28
CA THR A 161 21.96 15.54 29.56
C THR A 161 20.56 16.15 29.62
N SER A 162 20.34 17.30 28.96
CA SER A 162 19.01 17.93 28.84
C SER A 162 17.98 17.10 28.08
N LEU A 163 18.44 16.16 27.23
CA LEU A 163 17.59 15.20 26.51
C LEU A 163 17.54 13.82 27.20
N GLY A 164 18.29 13.64 28.30
CA GLY A 164 18.49 12.34 28.93
C GLY A 164 19.34 11.36 28.12
N ASN A 165 19.97 11.81 27.02
CA ASN A 165 20.80 10.98 26.16
C ASN A 165 22.15 10.75 26.85
N THR A 166 22.31 9.58 27.47
CA THR A 166 23.46 9.24 28.33
C THR A 166 24.26 8.06 27.80
N GLN A 167 23.75 7.36 26.78
CA GLN A 167 24.42 6.23 26.15
C GLN A 167 24.84 6.59 24.71
N PRO A 168 25.97 6.07 24.21
CA PRO A 168 26.35 6.22 22.81
C PRO A 168 25.23 5.72 21.88
N GLY A 169 24.89 6.51 20.85
CA GLY A 169 23.83 6.18 19.90
C GLY A 169 22.42 6.58 20.34
N ASP A 170 22.25 7.15 21.54
CA ASP A 170 20.97 7.70 22.01
C ASP A 170 20.43 8.78 21.09
N GLY A 171 21.30 9.60 20.51
CA GLY A 171 20.92 10.64 19.57
C GLY A 171 20.17 10.07 18.37
N ALA A 172 20.69 9.00 17.76
CA ALA A 172 20.04 8.33 16.64
C ALA A 172 18.79 7.56 17.09
N ARG A 173 18.84 6.88 18.25
CA ARG A 173 17.72 6.08 18.77
C ARG A 173 16.51 6.96 19.12
N PHE A 174 16.73 8.06 19.84
CA PHE A 174 15.72 8.99 20.34
C PHE A 174 15.68 10.32 19.56
N ARG A 175 15.95 10.27 18.25
CA ARG A 175 15.71 11.39 17.31
C ARG A 175 14.24 11.80 17.27
N GLY A 176 13.97 13.02 16.79
CA GLY A 176 12.61 13.55 16.66
C GLY A 176 11.67 12.64 15.87
N ARG A 177 10.46 12.39 16.40
CA ARG A 177 9.40 11.61 15.73
C ARG A 177 7.99 12.17 15.94
N GLY A 178 7.08 11.80 15.04
CA GLY A 178 5.67 12.13 15.10
C GLY A 178 5.37 13.59 14.71
N PHE A 179 4.14 14.03 14.99
CA PHE A 179 3.67 15.38 14.63
C PHE A 179 4.32 16.51 15.44
N VAL A 180 4.83 16.20 16.64
CA VAL A 180 5.43 17.16 17.57
C VAL A 180 6.96 17.06 17.63
N GLN A 181 7.57 16.17 16.84
CA GLN A 181 9.01 15.87 16.85
C GLN A 181 9.53 15.59 18.27
N LEU A 182 9.01 14.53 18.89
CA LEU A 182 9.42 14.09 20.22
C LEU A 182 10.89 13.64 20.20
N THR A 183 11.77 14.35 20.90
CA THR A 183 13.24 14.13 20.84
C THR A 183 13.84 13.92 22.22
N GLY A 184 14.76 12.97 22.36
CA GLY A 184 15.53 12.70 23.58
C GLY A 184 14.93 11.60 24.47
N ARG A 185 15.80 10.75 25.01
CA ARG A 185 15.43 9.62 25.87
C ARG A 185 14.48 10.00 27.01
N ALA A 186 14.71 11.13 27.68
CA ALA A 186 13.87 11.59 28.79
C ALA A 186 12.42 11.82 28.37
N ASN A 187 12.20 12.36 27.17
CA ASN A 187 10.88 12.57 26.61
C ASN A 187 10.22 11.24 26.24
N TYR A 188 10.95 10.35 25.57
CA TYR A 188 10.44 9.01 25.25
C TYR A 188 10.01 8.25 26.50
N HIS A 189 10.83 8.26 27.55
CA HIS A 189 10.52 7.64 28.84
C HIS A 189 9.24 8.24 29.46
N THR A 190 9.17 9.57 29.54
CA THR A 190 8.05 10.29 30.15
C THR A 190 6.74 10.01 29.43
N TYR A 191 6.73 10.15 28.10
CA TYR A 191 5.49 10.02 27.33
C TYR A 191 5.10 8.56 27.10
N ALA A 192 6.04 7.60 27.11
CA ALA A 192 5.73 6.16 27.06
C ALA A 192 4.77 5.76 28.19
N ALA A 193 5.09 6.18 29.42
CA ALA A 193 4.26 5.91 30.59
C ALA A 193 2.88 6.58 30.48
N GLN A 194 2.81 7.82 30.00
CA GLN A 194 1.57 8.59 29.94
C GLN A 194 0.57 8.06 28.91
N ILE A 195 1.05 7.67 27.72
CA ILE A 195 0.18 7.10 26.69
C ILE A 195 -0.03 5.59 26.88
N GLY A 196 0.80 4.99 27.75
CA GLY A 196 0.80 3.56 28.05
C GLY A 196 1.20 2.71 26.84
N LEU A 197 2.26 3.12 26.13
CA LEU A 197 2.84 2.46 24.96
C LEU A 197 4.37 2.52 25.08
N ASP A 198 5.06 1.39 24.90
CA ASP A 198 6.53 1.31 25.04
C ASP A 198 7.27 1.89 23.83
N ILE A 199 7.24 3.22 23.72
CA ILE A 199 8.01 3.96 22.72
C ILE A 199 9.48 4.13 23.13
N GLU A 200 9.90 3.71 24.33
CA GLU A 200 11.32 3.82 24.73
C GLU A 200 12.15 2.66 24.14
N ASN A 201 11.61 1.44 24.19
CA ASN A 201 12.23 0.30 23.53
C ASN A 201 11.89 0.24 22.03
N PHE A 202 10.72 0.77 21.64
CA PHE A 202 10.26 0.78 20.25
C PHE A 202 9.92 2.21 19.77
N PRO A 203 10.91 3.10 19.64
CA PRO A 203 10.68 4.54 19.38
C PRO A 203 9.97 4.85 18.08
N ASP A 204 10.01 3.97 17.09
CA ASP A 204 9.33 4.16 15.81
C ASP A 204 7.80 4.08 15.91
N LEU A 205 7.26 3.48 16.97
CA LEU A 205 5.82 3.53 17.25
C LEU A 205 5.32 4.97 17.41
N ALA A 206 6.19 5.93 17.75
CA ALA A 206 5.85 7.35 17.79
C ALA A 206 5.49 7.97 16.42
N ASN A 207 5.77 7.26 15.31
CA ASN A 207 5.36 7.65 13.96
C ASN A 207 4.06 6.98 13.50
N ALA A 208 3.50 6.02 14.23
CA ALA A 208 2.20 5.45 13.87
C ALA A 208 1.12 6.55 14.03
N PRO A 209 0.15 6.69 13.10
CA PRO A 209 -0.77 7.83 13.08
C PRO A 209 -1.50 8.09 14.41
N GLU A 210 -1.99 7.02 15.03
CA GLU A 210 -2.75 7.08 16.28
C GLU A 210 -1.84 7.44 17.48
N PRO A 211 -0.73 6.72 17.76
CA PRO A 211 0.25 7.16 18.76
C PRO A 211 0.78 8.58 18.53
N ALA A 212 1.11 8.96 17.29
CA ALA A 212 1.64 10.28 16.97
C ALA A 212 0.64 11.40 17.29
N ALA A 213 -0.65 11.19 16.99
CA ALA A 213 -1.72 12.12 17.31
C ALA A 213 -1.95 12.24 18.82
N VAL A 214 -1.93 11.11 19.55
CA VAL A 214 -2.03 11.11 21.01
C VAL A 214 -0.83 11.81 21.65
N LEU A 215 0.38 11.56 21.17
CA LEU A 215 1.60 12.25 21.62
C LEU A 215 1.48 13.76 21.43
N LEU A 216 1.05 14.23 20.25
CA LEU A 216 0.81 15.66 20.00
C LEU A 216 -0.17 16.25 21.01
N ALA A 217 -1.33 15.62 21.21
CA ALA A 217 -2.37 16.13 22.10
C ALA A 217 -1.92 16.16 23.56
N VAL A 218 -1.33 15.06 24.06
CA VAL A 218 -0.84 14.97 25.45
C VAL A 218 0.33 15.94 25.68
N PHE A 219 1.24 16.06 24.70
CA PHE A 219 2.35 17.01 24.77
C PHE A 219 1.86 18.45 24.91
N LEU A 220 0.93 18.89 24.05
CA LEU A 220 0.37 20.23 24.13
C LEU A 220 -0.42 20.46 25.42
N ASN A 221 -1.07 19.41 25.94
CA ASN A 221 -1.86 19.49 27.15
C ASN A 221 -1.00 19.82 28.39
N HIS A 222 0.24 19.32 28.48
CA HIS A 222 1.16 19.67 29.57
C HIS A 222 1.41 21.17 29.72
N ALA A 223 1.34 21.92 28.62
CA ALA A 223 1.57 23.37 28.61
C ALA A 223 0.29 24.16 28.28
N ALA A 224 -0.90 23.54 28.32
CA ALA A 224 -2.12 24.14 27.76
C ALA A 224 -2.46 25.51 28.36
N ASP A 225 -2.37 25.68 29.68
CA ASP A 225 -2.71 26.96 30.32
C ASP A 225 -1.71 28.06 29.94
N LYS A 226 -0.42 27.73 29.91
CA LYS A 226 0.64 28.66 29.46
C LYS A 226 0.49 28.99 27.97
N MET A 227 0.10 28.00 27.16
CA MET A 227 -0.17 28.15 25.74
C MET A 227 -1.33 29.12 25.51
N ARG A 228 -2.47 28.89 26.17
CA ARG A 228 -3.65 29.76 26.10
C ARG A 228 -3.32 31.18 26.54
N ALA A 229 -2.58 31.35 27.63
CA ALA A 229 -2.16 32.68 28.10
C ALA A 229 -1.29 33.42 27.06
N ALA A 230 -0.34 32.73 26.44
CA ALA A 230 0.48 33.32 25.38
C ALA A 230 -0.35 33.68 24.13
N LEU A 231 -1.25 32.79 23.71
CA LEU A 231 -2.09 32.97 22.52
C LEU A 231 -3.15 34.06 22.72
N ALA A 232 -3.67 34.24 23.93
CA ALA A 232 -4.59 35.33 24.25
C ALA A 232 -3.98 36.73 24.02
N SER A 233 -2.65 36.83 24.07
CA SER A 233 -1.90 38.07 23.76
C SER A 233 -1.24 38.06 22.38
N ASN A 234 -1.61 37.13 21.49
CA ASN A 234 -0.96 36.90 20.19
C ASN A 234 0.57 36.70 20.26
N ASN A 235 1.08 36.21 21.39
CA ASN A 235 2.51 36.00 21.61
C ASN A 235 2.93 34.62 21.07
N TYR A 236 2.94 34.49 19.74
CA TYR A 236 3.26 33.23 19.06
C TYR A 236 4.68 32.74 19.32
N ALA A 237 5.63 33.64 19.59
CA ALA A 237 7.01 33.26 19.91
C ALA A 237 7.08 32.50 21.25
N THR A 238 6.34 32.96 22.26
CA THR A 238 6.25 32.26 23.56
C THR A 238 5.51 30.95 23.43
N ALA A 239 4.38 30.94 22.69
CA ALA A 239 3.67 29.71 22.36
C ALA A 239 4.59 28.68 21.68
N ARG A 240 5.40 29.11 20.70
CA ARG A 240 6.30 28.20 19.98
C ARG A 240 7.43 27.65 20.86
N LYS A 241 7.99 28.47 21.75
CA LYS A 241 9.02 28.05 22.71
C LYS A 241 8.54 26.95 23.65
N LEU A 242 7.25 26.92 23.99
CA LEU A 242 6.65 25.85 24.80
C LEU A 242 6.63 24.49 24.07
N VAL A 243 6.75 24.49 22.74
CA VAL A 243 6.76 23.26 21.93
C VAL A 243 8.16 22.75 21.64
N ASN A 244 9.03 23.57 21.04
CA ASN A 244 10.36 23.11 20.60
C ASN A 244 11.54 23.70 21.39
N GLY A 245 11.27 24.43 22.48
CA GLY A 245 12.31 25.11 23.26
C GLY A 245 12.90 26.37 22.61
N GLY A 246 12.41 26.78 21.44
CA GLY A 246 12.92 27.90 20.64
C GLY A 246 11.85 28.55 19.75
N THR A 247 12.27 29.19 18.66
CA THR A 247 11.37 29.85 17.69
C THR A 247 11.52 29.29 16.27
N TYR A 248 12.16 28.13 16.11
CA TYR A 248 12.26 27.48 14.81
C TYR A 248 10.85 27.13 14.27
N GLY A 249 10.61 27.44 13.00
CA GLY A 249 9.31 27.27 12.35
C GLY A 249 8.21 28.26 12.80
N LEU A 250 8.56 29.36 13.49
CA LEU A 250 7.60 30.34 14.01
C LEU A 250 6.68 30.91 12.93
N ASP A 251 7.20 31.24 11.75
CA ASP A 251 6.39 31.83 10.67
C ASP A 251 5.28 30.87 10.20
N LYS A 252 5.62 29.59 10.04
CA LYS A 252 4.66 28.52 9.70
C LYS A 252 3.64 28.29 10.81
N PHE A 253 4.08 28.30 12.06
CA PHE A 253 3.20 28.18 13.22
C PHE A 253 2.20 29.35 13.26
N ARG A 254 2.70 30.58 13.14
CA ARG A 254 1.91 31.82 13.14
C ARG A 254 0.95 31.89 11.95
N SER A 255 1.36 31.46 10.77
CA SER A 255 0.53 31.54 9.57
C SER A 255 -0.77 30.73 9.68
N VAL A 256 -0.78 29.65 10.47
CA VAL A 256 -2.03 28.89 10.74
C VAL A 256 -3.05 29.76 11.46
N PHE A 257 -2.64 30.55 12.45
CA PHE A 257 -3.56 31.46 13.16
C PHE A 257 -4.10 32.55 12.21
N GLN A 258 -3.24 33.11 11.37
CA GLN A 258 -3.65 34.13 10.40
C GLN A 258 -4.64 33.59 9.37
N LEU A 259 -4.40 32.39 8.83
CA LEU A 259 -5.34 31.74 7.91
C LEU A 259 -6.64 31.34 8.63
N ALA A 260 -6.54 30.92 9.90
CA ALA A 260 -7.69 30.57 10.71
C ALA A 260 -8.60 31.76 11.02
N ASP A 261 -8.14 33.00 10.93
CA ASP A 261 -9.02 34.17 11.05
C ASP A 261 -9.97 34.30 9.85
N THR A 262 -9.57 33.80 8.67
CA THR A 262 -10.43 33.72 7.48
C THR A 262 -11.29 32.46 7.50
N VAL A 263 -10.70 31.30 7.84
CA VAL A 263 -11.38 30.00 7.81
C VAL A 263 -12.38 29.83 8.97
N TRP A 264 -12.01 30.32 10.15
CA TRP A 264 -12.80 30.25 11.39
C TRP A 264 -12.85 31.62 12.07
N PRO A 265 -13.63 32.57 11.52
CA PRO A 265 -13.70 33.93 12.04
C PRO A 265 -14.27 33.94 13.46
N VAL A 266 -13.61 34.68 14.36
CA VAL A 266 -14.11 34.90 15.73
C VAL A 266 -15.18 35.98 15.68
N ALA A 267 -16.36 35.73 16.28
CA ALA A 267 -17.40 36.74 16.37
C ALA A 267 -16.85 38.02 17.05
N ALA A 268 -16.99 39.17 16.39
CA ALA A 268 -16.51 40.43 16.93
C ALA A 268 -17.23 40.76 18.25
N PRO A 269 -16.55 41.33 19.26
CA PRO A 269 -17.22 41.83 20.44
C PRO A 269 -18.20 42.93 20.03
N VAL A 270 -19.47 42.80 20.46
CA VAL A 270 -20.53 43.76 20.17
C VAL A 270 -20.17 45.12 20.79
N GLY A 271 -19.56 45.97 19.98
CA GLY A 271 -19.10 47.30 20.36
C GLY A 271 -19.53 48.33 19.32
N ARG A 272 -20.51 49.15 19.71
CA ARG A 272 -21.13 50.32 19.04
C ARG A 272 -22.20 50.05 17.97
N LYS A 273 -23.43 50.43 18.34
CA LYS A 273 -24.53 50.76 17.43
C LYS A 273 -24.06 51.83 16.42
N VAL A 274 -23.95 51.45 15.16
CA VAL A 274 -24.05 52.38 14.04
C VAL A 274 -25.36 52.08 13.34
N SER A 275 -26.27 53.05 13.38
CA SER A 275 -27.58 52.98 12.74
C SER A 275 -27.45 53.01 11.22
N GLY A 276 -28.10 52.07 10.54
CA GLY A 276 -28.70 52.31 9.24
C GLY A 276 -27.84 52.03 8.01
N ARG A 277 -27.89 50.80 7.51
CA ARG A 277 -28.05 50.55 6.07
C ARG A 277 -28.70 49.19 5.85
N LYS A 278 -29.75 49.17 5.01
CA LYS A 278 -30.53 48.00 4.64
C LYS A 278 -29.59 46.83 4.28
N MET A 279 -29.77 45.70 4.94
CA MET A 279 -29.14 44.45 4.58
C MET A 279 -29.63 44.01 3.19
N THR A 280 -28.70 43.98 2.25
CA THR A 280 -28.77 43.17 1.05
C THR A 280 -28.83 41.70 1.45
N ILE A 281 -29.63 40.95 0.70
CA ILE A 281 -29.88 39.51 0.84
C ILE A 281 -28.55 38.77 1.04
N VAL A 282 -28.46 37.99 2.13
CA VAL A 282 -27.35 37.07 2.38
C VAL A 282 -27.37 36.04 1.24
N ALA A 283 -26.35 36.06 0.39
CA ALA A 283 -26.16 35.05 -0.65
C ALA A 283 -26.05 33.66 -0.01
N THR A 284 -26.84 32.71 -0.49
CA THR A 284 -26.68 31.30 -0.18
C THR A 284 -25.25 30.88 -0.53
N PRO A 285 -24.48 30.20 0.35
CA PRO A 285 -23.13 29.78 0.02
C PRO A 285 -23.12 28.88 -1.22
N ALA A 286 -22.18 29.13 -2.14
CA ALA A 286 -22.09 28.46 -3.44
C ALA A 286 -21.63 27.00 -3.33
N ARG A 287 -22.15 26.13 -4.21
CA ARG A 287 -21.69 24.74 -4.37
C ARG A 287 -20.29 24.72 -4.99
N GLN A 288 -19.43 23.77 -4.59
CA GLN A 288 -18.10 23.60 -5.17
C GLN A 288 -18.10 22.57 -6.30
N PHE A 289 -17.44 22.90 -7.41
CA PHE A 289 -17.29 22.08 -8.61
C PHE A 289 -15.80 21.81 -8.87
N THR A 290 -15.39 20.55 -8.75
CA THR A 290 -13.96 20.18 -8.76
C THR A 290 -13.67 18.99 -9.67
N ALA A 291 -14.52 18.72 -10.67
CA ALA A 291 -14.17 17.75 -11.72
C ALA A 291 -13.09 18.36 -12.61
N SER A 292 -12.01 17.62 -12.83
CA SER A 292 -10.93 18.01 -13.76
C SER A 292 -10.98 17.17 -15.02
N LYS A 293 -10.58 17.77 -16.15
CA LYS A 293 -10.46 17.06 -17.43
C LYS A 293 -9.43 15.93 -17.36
N ASP A 294 -9.76 14.77 -17.92
CA ASP A 294 -8.83 13.62 -17.96
C ASP A 294 -7.57 13.95 -18.80
N PRO A 295 -6.34 13.76 -18.28
CA PRO A 295 -5.12 13.83 -19.07
C PRO A 295 -5.15 12.86 -20.26
N VAL A 296 -4.43 13.14 -21.35
CA VAL A 296 -4.38 12.21 -22.49
C VAL A 296 -3.66 10.91 -22.07
N ASP A 297 -4.30 9.74 -22.28
CA ASP A 297 -3.70 8.42 -22.06
C ASP A 297 -4.00 7.56 -23.30
N LEU A 298 -2.95 7.13 -24.01
CA LEU A 298 -3.07 6.35 -25.24
C LEU A 298 -3.63 4.93 -25.01
N ARG A 299 -3.74 4.48 -23.75
CA ARG A 299 -4.30 3.18 -23.39
C ARG A 299 -5.82 3.22 -23.21
N ASP A 300 -6.44 4.40 -23.22
CA ASP A 300 -7.90 4.53 -23.19
C ASP A 300 -8.48 3.84 -24.43
N ARG A 301 -9.40 2.91 -24.22
CA ARG A 301 -10.08 2.22 -25.33
C ARG A 301 -11.13 3.14 -25.92
N ALA A 302 -11.01 3.47 -27.21
CA ALA A 302 -12.02 4.26 -27.91
C ALA A 302 -13.32 3.46 -28.08
N TYR A 303 -14.46 4.12 -27.89
CA TYR A 303 -15.77 3.57 -28.18
C TYR A 303 -16.01 3.60 -29.69
N MET A 304 -16.33 2.45 -30.29
CA MET A 304 -16.73 2.33 -31.69
C MET A 304 -18.15 1.77 -31.73
N PRO A 305 -19.18 2.61 -31.96
CA PRO A 305 -20.56 2.13 -31.95
C PRO A 305 -20.83 1.17 -33.11
N PRO A 306 -21.63 0.10 -32.91
CA PRO A 306 -22.16 -0.67 -34.03
C PRO A 306 -23.06 0.22 -34.92
N PRO A 307 -23.09 -0.02 -36.24
CA PRO A 307 -23.91 0.75 -37.16
C PRO A 307 -25.39 0.44 -36.94
N VAL A 308 -26.10 1.32 -36.24
CA VAL A 308 -27.54 1.23 -35.96
C VAL A 308 -28.23 2.55 -36.28
N ASN A 309 -29.50 2.49 -36.72
CA ASN A 309 -30.30 3.69 -36.93
C ASN A 309 -30.67 4.29 -35.57
N LEU A 310 -30.36 5.58 -35.38
CA LEU A 310 -30.76 6.32 -34.18
C LEU A 310 -32.19 6.86 -34.33
N PRO A 311 -33.04 6.75 -33.30
CA PRO A 311 -34.33 7.43 -33.27
C PRO A 311 -34.15 8.94 -33.03
N ASP A 312 -35.20 9.74 -33.27
CA ASP A 312 -35.18 11.20 -32.99
C ASP A 312 -35.07 11.52 -31.49
N CYS A 313 -35.50 10.57 -30.63
CA CYS A 313 -35.32 10.63 -29.19
C CYS A 313 -35.17 9.23 -28.59
N SER A 314 -34.46 9.15 -27.46
CA SER A 314 -34.34 7.93 -26.66
C SER A 314 -34.16 8.29 -25.19
N PRO A 315 -34.89 7.67 -24.25
CA PRO A 315 -36.07 6.80 -24.47
C PRO A 315 -37.20 7.53 -25.23
N SER A 316 -38.21 6.84 -25.77
CA SER A 316 -39.38 7.49 -26.40
C SER A 316 -40.16 8.35 -25.39
N ASP A 317 -41.06 9.23 -25.84
CA ASP A 317 -41.88 10.05 -24.93
C ASP A 317 -42.71 9.21 -23.95
N GLU A 318 -43.30 8.09 -24.42
CA GLU A 318 -44.03 7.16 -23.54
C GLU A 318 -43.10 6.52 -22.51
N GLN A 319 -41.87 6.18 -22.92
CA GLN A 319 -40.88 5.63 -22.01
C GLN A 319 -40.40 6.69 -21.01
N VAL A 320 -40.20 7.94 -21.43
CA VAL A 320 -39.85 9.06 -20.53
C VAL A 320 -40.96 9.30 -19.49
N HIS A 321 -42.23 9.27 -19.93
CA HIS A 321 -43.40 9.37 -19.05
C HIS A 321 -43.40 8.31 -17.94
N GLN A 322 -42.93 7.11 -18.24
CA GLN A 322 -42.90 5.99 -17.30
C GLN A 322 -41.60 5.96 -16.47
N LEU A 323 -40.44 6.06 -17.13
CA LEU A 323 -39.12 5.81 -16.54
C LEU A 323 -38.68 6.91 -15.59
N LEU A 324 -38.76 8.19 -15.99
CA LEU A 324 -38.17 9.28 -15.17
C LEU A 324 -38.92 9.49 -13.84
N PRO A 325 -40.28 9.48 -13.80
CA PRO A 325 -41.00 9.53 -12.53
C PRO A 325 -40.77 8.29 -11.66
N ALA A 326 -40.71 7.09 -12.26
CA ALA A 326 -40.45 5.85 -11.54
C ALA A 326 -39.05 5.85 -10.91
N TYR A 327 -38.03 6.26 -11.67
CA TYR A 327 -36.66 6.40 -11.19
C TYR A 327 -36.52 7.45 -10.08
N SER A 328 -37.17 8.61 -10.25
CA SER A 328 -37.24 9.65 -9.21
C SER A 328 -37.86 9.13 -7.92
N SER A 329 -38.89 8.31 -8.04
CA SER A 329 -39.59 7.69 -6.90
C SER A 329 -38.80 6.57 -6.23
N ALA A 330 -37.92 5.90 -6.99
CA ALA A 330 -37.05 4.82 -6.49
C ALA A 330 -35.98 5.28 -5.50
N GLY A 331 -35.77 6.59 -5.34
CA GLY A 331 -34.84 7.16 -4.36
C GLY A 331 -33.40 7.29 -4.86
N LEU A 332 -33.19 7.31 -6.17
CA LEU A 332 -31.86 7.28 -6.80
C LEU A 332 -31.39 8.64 -7.37
N ILE A 333 -32.21 9.69 -7.21
CA ILE A 333 -31.79 11.08 -7.47
C ILE A 333 -31.01 11.58 -6.26
N LEU A 334 -29.71 11.76 -6.45
CA LEU A 334 -28.76 12.08 -5.39
C LEU A 334 -28.64 13.59 -5.14
N ASP A 335 -28.07 13.96 -4.00
CA ASP A 335 -27.72 15.35 -3.67
C ASP A 335 -26.31 15.41 -3.09
N GLN A 336 -25.37 15.99 -3.84
CA GLN A 336 -23.96 16.13 -3.43
C GLN A 336 -23.75 17.21 -2.36
N GLY A 337 -24.75 18.05 -2.09
CA GLY A 337 -24.60 19.18 -1.17
C GLY A 337 -23.56 20.20 -1.65
N GLN A 338 -22.62 20.55 -0.78
CA GLN A 338 -21.64 21.62 -1.00
C GLN A 338 -20.22 21.13 -1.29
N GLU A 339 -19.95 19.83 -1.17
CA GLU A 339 -18.62 19.26 -1.39
C GLU A 339 -18.35 19.05 -2.89
N GLY A 340 -17.09 19.25 -3.30
CA GLY A 340 -16.58 18.92 -4.64
C GLY A 340 -16.49 17.42 -4.94
N ALA A 341 -17.57 16.67 -4.67
CA ALA A 341 -17.63 15.21 -4.82
C ALA A 341 -18.29 14.78 -6.15
N CYS A 342 -18.48 15.69 -7.10
CA CYS A 342 -19.29 15.49 -8.31
C CYS A 342 -18.86 14.29 -9.16
N THR A 343 -17.58 13.92 -9.21
CA THR A 343 -17.11 12.72 -9.92
C THR A 343 -17.68 11.42 -9.34
N GLY A 344 -17.64 11.27 -8.01
CA GLY A 344 -18.23 10.13 -7.33
C GLY A 344 -19.75 10.08 -7.48
N PHE A 345 -20.42 11.24 -7.39
CA PHE A 345 -21.87 11.35 -7.57
C PHE A 345 -22.33 11.11 -9.01
N GLY A 346 -21.66 11.69 -9.99
CA GLY A 346 -21.97 11.51 -11.41
C GLY A 346 -21.83 10.04 -11.83
N LEU A 347 -20.77 9.37 -11.38
CA LEU A 347 -20.60 7.94 -11.64
C LEU A 347 -21.63 7.09 -10.87
N ALA A 348 -21.95 7.45 -9.62
CA ALA A 348 -23.01 6.78 -8.86
C ALA A 348 -24.38 6.88 -9.56
N CYS A 349 -24.70 8.03 -10.18
CA CYS A 349 -25.91 8.20 -10.99
C CYS A 349 -25.98 7.17 -12.14
N VAL A 350 -24.88 7.02 -12.90
CA VAL A 350 -24.80 6.02 -13.99
C VAL A 350 -24.96 4.61 -13.44
N ILE A 351 -24.19 4.24 -12.41
CA ILE A 351 -24.23 2.88 -11.83
C ILE A 351 -25.64 2.56 -11.30
N ASN A 352 -26.26 3.49 -10.57
CA ASN A 352 -27.60 3.30 -10.04
C ASN A 352 -28.65 3.14 -11.14
N TYR A 353 -28.55 3.93 -12.22
CA TYR A 353 -29.45 3.79 -13.38
C TYR A 353 -29.33 2.41 -14.04
N LEU A 354 -28.10 1.95 -14.28
CA LEU A 354 -27.84 0.63 -14.86
C LEU A 354 -28.31 -0.50 -13.93
N ARG A 355 -28.06 -0.41 -12.62
CA ARG A 355 -28.53 -1.37 -11.61
C ARG A 355 -30.05 -1.43 -11.55
N TRP A 356 -30.72 -0.29 -11.57
CA TRP A 356 -32.17 -0.20 -11.53
C TRP A 356 -32.81 -0.83 -12.76
N ARG A 357 -32.29 -0.55 -13.96
CA ARG A 357 -32.75 -1.21 -15.21
C ARG A 357 -32.53 -2.72 -15.17
N LYS A 358 -31.34 -3.17 -14.76
CA LYS A 358 -31.00 -4.60 -14.64
C LYS A 358 -31.89 -5.34 -13.65
N ALA A 359 -32.31 -4.68 -12.57
CA ALA A 359 -33.20 -5.23 -11.55
C ALA A 359 -34.69 -5.22 -11.94
N GLY A 360 -35.04 -4.84 -13.17
CA GLY A 360 -36.44 -4.77 -13.60
C GLY A 360 -37.19 -3.54 -13.07
N MET A 361 -36.48 -2.44 -12.84
CA MET A 361 -37.06 -1.12 -12.48
C MET A 361 -37.92 -1.13 -11.21
N PRO A 362 -37.41 -1.62 -10.06
CA PRO A 362 -38.17 -1.69 -8.83
C PRO A 362 -38.57 -0.29 -8.31
N SER A 363 -39.64 -0.25 -7.51
CA SER A 363 -40.16 0.99 -6.91
C SER A 363 -39.24 1.60 -5.84
N LYS A 364 -38.26 0.84 -5.34
CA LYS A 364 -37.16 1.28 -4.48
C LYS A 364 -35.91 0.45 -4.77
N LEU A 365 -34.75 1.08 -4.70
CA LEU A 365 -33.45 0.41 -4.79
C LEU A 365 -32.42 1.16 -3.94
N ALA A 366 -31.58 0.44 -3.21
CA ALA A 366 -30.46 1.04 -2.48
C ALA A 366 -29.43 1.61 -3.45
N SER A 367 -29.00 2.86 -3.23
CA SER A 367 -27.93 3.51 -3.99
C SER A 367 -26.58 2.83 -3.73
N VAL A 368 -25.68 2.84 -4.72
CA VAL A 368 -24.24 2.65 -4.49
C VAL A 368 -23.66 3.86 -3.76
N SER A 369 -22.51 3.69 -3.10
CA SER A 369 -21.85 4.77 -2.34
C SER A 369 -21.12 5.77 -3.25
N PRO A 370 -21.56 7.05 -3.35
CA PRO A 370 -20.79 8.09 -4.01
C PRO A 370 -19.51 8.42 -3.25
N ARG A 371 -19.51 8.25 -1.91
CA ARG A 371 -18.34 8.47 -1.05
C ARG A 371 -17.19 7.53 -1.41
N MET A 372 -17.46 6.25 -1.62
CA MET A 372 -16.45 5.28 -2.06
C MET A 372 -15.86 5.67 -3.42
N LEU A 373 -16.72 5.97 -4.40
CA LEU A 373 -16.29 6.35 -5.74
C LEU A 373 -15.45 7.63 -5.75
N TYR A 374 -15.86 8.64 -4.97
CA TYR A 374 -15.12 9.89 -4.84
C TYR A 374 -13.74 9.70 -4.18
N ASN A 375 -13.69 8.94 -3.08
CA ASN A 375 -12.43 8.64 -2.40
C ASN A 375 -11.48 7.85 -3.31
N PHE A 376 -12.01 6.93 -4.12
CA PHE A 376 -11.19 6.19 -5.07
C PHE A 376 -10.81 7.02 -6.30
N ALA A 377 -11.65 7.94 -6.75
CA ALA A 377 -11.29 8.86 -7.82
C ALA A 377 -10.00 9.63 -7.47
N ARG A 378 -10.01 10.30 -6.31
CA ARG A 378 -8.83 10.98 -5.77
C ARG A 378 -7.63 10.04 -5.61
N ARG A 379 -7.87 8.84 -5.11
CA ARG A 379 -6.84 7.81 -4.95
C ARG A 379 -6.13 7.45 -6.26
N TYR A 380 -6.86 7.32 -7.37
CA TYR A 380 -6.30 6.93 -8.66
C TYR A 380 -5.82 8.11 -9.53
N ASP A 381 -6.18 9.35 -9.15
CA ASP A 381 -5.71 10.58 -9.80
C ASP A 381 -4.39 11.10 -9.21
N GLU A 382 -4.15 10.87 -7.91
CA GLU A 382 -2.95 11.33 -7.21
C GLU A 382 -1.73 10.42 -7.51
N TYR A 383 -1.13 10.51 -8.71
CA TYR A 383 0.20 9.94 -8.94
C TYR A 383 1.26 10.67 -8.09
N ALA A 384 2.36 9.97 -7.79
CA ALA A 384 3.51 10.53 -7.07
C ALA A 384 4.14 11.70 -7.86
N GLY A 385 3.75 12.93 -7.54
CA GLY A 385 4.33 14.16 -8.11
C GLY A 385 3.32 15.21 -8.52
N GLU A 386 2.02 14.88 -8.62
CA GLU A 386 1.00 15.80 -9.12
C GLU A 386 0.05 16.21 -7.98
N ASN A 387 -0.09 17.53 -7.77
CA ASN A 387 -1.05 18.12 -6.83
C ASN A 387 -2.32 18.47 -7.62
N TYR A 388 -3.24 17.53 -7.78
CA TYR A 388 -4.58 17.83 -8.28
C TYR A 388 -5.49 18.23 -7.12
N ASP A 389 -6.12 19.39 -7.23
CA ASP A 389 -7.16 19.84 -6.27
C ASP A 389 -8.55 19.27 -6.59
N GLY A 390 -8.70 18.60 -7.73
CA GLY A 390 -9.93 17.95 -8.20
C GLY A 390 -9.81 16.43 -8.34
N SER A 391 -10.86 15.82 -8.89
CA SER A 391 -10.85 14.40 -9.29
C SER A 391 -11.37 14.27 -10.71
N SER A 392 -10.98 13.21 -11.41
CA SER A 392 -11.23 12.98 -12.82
C SER A 392 -12.26 11.87 -13.04
N CYS A 393 -12.85 11.85 -14.23
CA CYS A 393 -13.77 10.78 -14.63
C CYS A 393 -13.04 9.44 -14.71
N ARG A 394 -11.82 9.44 -15.26
CA ARG A 394 -10.99 8.24 -15.35
C ARG A 394 -10.61 7.70 -13.98
N GLY A 395 -10.25 8.56 -13.03
CA GLY A 395 -9.93 8.16 -11.65
C GLY A 395 -11.08 7.39 -11.02
N ALA A 396 -12.30 7.92 -11.12
CA ALA A 396 -13.51 7.27 -10.60
C ALA A 396 -13.77 5.91 -11.27
N LEU A 397 -13.61 5.82 -12.59
CA LEU A 397 -13.77 4.57 -13.35
C LEU A 397 -12.71 3.53 -12.99
N LYS A 398 -11.45 3.92 -12.81
CA LYS A 398 -10.39 3.03 -12.31
C LYS A 398 -10.73 2.50 -10.91
N GLY A 399 -11.22 3.37 -10.04
CA GLY A 399 -11.75 2.99 -8.73
C GLY A 399 -12.78 1.87 -8.82
N TRP A 400 -13.78 2.06 -9.67
CA TRP A 400 -14.83 1.07 -9.90
C TRP A 400 -14.30 -0.22 -10.56
N PHE A 401 -13.36 -0.11 -11.51
CA PHE A 401 -12.76 -1.25 -12.21
C PHE A 401 -12.00 -2.20 -11.27
N TYR A 402 -11.14 -1.64 -10.41
CA TYR A 402 -10.27 -2.45 -9.55
C TYR A 402 -10.95 -2.95 -8.28
N SER A 403 -12.02 -2.30 -7.83
CA SER A 403 -12.58 -2.54 -6.50
C SER A 403 -14.09 -2.79 -6.46
N GLY A 404 -14.81 -2.63 -7.57
CA GLY A 404 -16.26 -2.55 -7.54
C GLY A 404 -16.76 -1.32 -6.76
N VAL A 405 -18.02 -1.33 -6.33
CA VAL A 405 -18.58 -0.28 -5.47
C VAL A 405 -19.59 -0.86 -4.46
N CYS A 406 -19.45 -0.49 -3.19
CA CYS A 406 -20.37 -0.91 -2.13
C CYS A 406 -21.68 -0.11 -2.15
N LEU A 407 -22.65 -0.52 -1.34
CA LEU A 407 -23.88 0.24 -1.17
C LEU A 407 -23.66 1.46 -0.26
N GLU A 408 -24.56 2.44 -0.34
CA GLU A 408 -24.54 3.66 0.47
C GLU A 408 -24.50 3.36 1.97
N GLU A 409 -25.16 2.29 2.42
CA GLU A 409 -25.18 1.88 3.83
C GLU A 409 -23.81 1.41 4.35
N ASP A 410 -22.92 0.96 3.46
CA ASP A 410 -21.58 0.50 3.81
C ASP A 410 -20.59 1.65 3.93
N TRP A 411 -20.78 2.70 3.13
CA TRP A 411 -19.97 3.91 3.20
C TRP A 411 -20.83 5.14 2.91
N PRO A 412 -21.56 5.64 3.93
CA PRO A 412 -22.54 6.69 3.72
C PRO A 412 -21.85 8.01 3.38
N TYR A 413 -22.47 8.76 2.47
CA TYR A 413 -22.09 10.13 2.20
C TYR A 413 -22.69 11.06 3.27
N LYS A 414 -21.80 11.70 4.03
CA LYS A 414 -22.11 12.88 4.82
C LYS A 414 -21.12 13.97 4.45
N THR A 415 -21.62 15.19 4.25
CA THR A 415 -20.78 16.34 3.87
C THR A 415 -19.66 16.51 4.88
N GLN A 416 -18.41 16.61 4.39
CA GLN A 416 -17.20 16.79 5.20
C GLN A 416 -16.89 15.67 6.21
N ASP A 417 -17.57 14.52 6.11
CA ASP A 417 -17.29 13.35 6.94
C ASP A 417 -16.11 12.54 6.36
N THR A 418 -15.19 12.18 7.24
CA THR A 418 -13.99 11.37 6.95
C THR A 418 -14.09 9.96 7.54
N GLN A 419 -15.27 9.56 8.03
CA GLN A 419 -15.48 8.24 8.60
C GLN A 419 -15.11 7.11 7.61
N PRO A 420 -14.43 6.07 8.12
CA PRO A 420 -14.09 4.91 7.31
C PRO A 420 -15.35 4.10 6.98
N PRO A 421 -15.29 3.24 5.96
CA PRO A 421 -16.40 2.35 5.63
C PRO A 421 -16.68 1.34 6.75
N ARG A 422 -17.86 0.72 6.68
CA ARG A 422 -18.18 -0.46 7.49
C ARG A 422 -17.30 -1.64 7.11
N PHE A 423 -16.99 -2.48 8.09
CA PHE A 423 -16.21 -3.68 7.87
C PHE A 423 -16.89 -4.61 6.83
N GLY A 424 -16.08 -5.16 5.92
CA GLY A 424 -16.56 -6.00 4.80
C GLY A 424 -17.11 -5.23 3.59
N TYR A 425 -16.98 -3.90 3.55
CA TYR A 425 -17.42 -3.10 2.40
C TYR A 425 -16.75 -3.53 1.09
N ALA A 426 -15.47 -3.92 1.14
CA ALA A 426 -14.71 -4.32 -0.03
C ALA A 426 -15.28 -5.59 -0.66
N ASP A 427 -15.61 -6.59 0.16
CA ASP A 427 -16.23 -7.83 -0.32
C ASP A 427 -17.60 -7.55 -0.94
N ARG A 428 -18.42 -6.71 -0.29
CA ARG A 428 -19.73 -6.30 -0.81
C ARG A 428 -19.62 -5.42 -2.07
N ALA A 429 -18.53 -4.69 -2.24
CA ALA A 429 -18.29 -3.89 -3.44
C ALA A 429 -18.14 -4.75 -4.70
N THR A 430 -17.64 -5.98 -4.55
CA THR A 430 -17.51 -6.96 -5.65
C THR A 430 -18.86 -7.41 -6.23
N ALA A 431 -19.99 -7.10 -5.56
CA ALA A 431 -21.32 -7.36 -6.09
C ALA A 431 -21.73 -6.36 -7.20
N ASN A 432 -21.06 -5.20 -7.29
CA ASN A 432 -21.36 -4.15 -8.26
C ASN A 432 -20.09 -3.77 -9.05
N THR A 433 -19.70 -4.60 -10.00
CA THR A 433 -18.44 -4.45 -10.75
C THR A 433 -18.62 -3.78 -12.09
N LEU A 434 -17.54 -3.14 -12.55
CA LEU A 434 -17.40 -2.66 -13.92
C LEU A 434 -16.97 -3.83 -14.81
N GLY A 435 -17.67 -4.04 -15.93
CA GLY A 435 -17.29 -5.02 -16.93
C GLY A 435 -16.30 -4.43 -17.92
N ILE A 436 -16.75 -3.40 -18.65
CA ILE A 436 -15.96 -2.70 -19.67
C ILE A 436 -16.29 -1.21 -19.63
N TYR A 437 -15.32 -0.39 -20.01
CA TYR A 437 -15.49 1.04 -20.19
C TYR A 437 -14.70 1.51 -21.41
N TYR A 438 -15.27 2.46 -22.15
CA TYR A 438 -14.67 3.05 -23.35
C TYR A 438 -14.81 4.57 -23.31
N ARG A 439 -13.80 5.27 -23.82
CA ARG A 439 -13.84 6.72 -24.00
C ARG A 439 -14.56 7.06 -25.30
N ILE A 440 -15.45 8.05 -25.24
CA ILE A 440 -16.19 8.55 -26.40
C ILE A 440 -15.55 9.86 -26.86
N ASP A 441 -15.44 10.08 -28.17
CA ASP A 441 -15.05 11.38 -28.69
C ASP A 441 -16.18 12.40 -28.45
N LEU A 442 -15.82 13.52 -27.81
CA LEU A 442 -16.73 14.56 -27.37
C LEU A 442 -17.43 15.28 -28.53
N LYS A 443 -16.78 15.35 -29.70
CA LYS A 443 -17.28 16.07 -30.87
C LYS A 443 -18.30 15.24 -31.66
N THR A 444 -18.33 13.93 -31.44
CA THR A 444 -19.16 13.00 -32.20
C THR A 444 -20.47 12.75 -31.46
N ILE A 445 -21.41 13.71 -31.56
CA ILE A 445 -22.74 13.63 -30.89
C ILE A 445 -23.43 12.29 -31.14
N THR A 446 -23.34 11.77 -32.37
CA THR A 446 -23.92 10.48 -32.76
C THR A 446 -23.38 9.30 -31.95
N ASP A 447 -22.11 9.33 -31.54
CA ASP A 447 -21.49 8.26 -30.76
C ASP A 447 -21.99 8.30 -29.31
N LEU A 448 -22.18 9.49 -28.75
CA LEU A 448 -22.80 9.67 -27.44
C LEU A 448 -24.26 9.17 -27.46
N GLN A 449 -25.03 9.53 -28.49
CA GLN A 449 -26.41 9.06 -28.66
C GLN A 449 -26.47 7.53 -28.80
N ALA A 450 -25.59 6.94 -29.60
CA ALA A 450 -25.49 5.49 -29.77
C ALA A 450 -25.13 4.77 -28.46
N ALA A 451 -24.18 5.32 -27.69
CA ALA A 451 -23.80 4.79 -26.39
C ALA A 451 -24.97 4.84 -25.38
N ILE A 452 -25.70 5.96 -25.33
CA ILE A 452 -26.89 6.12 -24.49
C ILE A 452 -27.97 5.12 -24.92
N LEU A 453 -28.23 4.96 -26.21
CA LEU A 453 -29.24 4.02 -26.72
C LEU A 453 -28.92 2.57 -26.33
N GLN A 454 -27.65 2.17 -26.44
CA GLN A 454 -27.21 0.79 -26.20
C GLN A 454 -27.13 0.45 -24.73
N VAL A 455 -26.53 1.33 -23.92
CA VAL A 455 -26.23 1.04 -22.51
C VAL A 455 -27.28 1.64 -21.58
N GLY A 456 -27.87 2.77 -21.97
CA GLY A 456 -28.91 3.50 -21.24
C GLY A 456 -28.41 4.75 -20.54
N ALA A 457 -27.14 4.78 -20.14
CA ALA A 457 -26.54 5.94 -19.52
C ALA A 457 -25.04 6.00 -19.83
N ILE A 458 -24.51 7.22 -19.93
CA ILE A 458 -23.07 7.48 -20.04
C ILE A 458 -22.62 8.45 -18.95
N TYR A 459 -21.37 8.30 -18.54
CA TYR A 459 -20.72 9.12 -17.52
C TYR A 459 -19.94 10.24 -18.19
N VAL A 460 -20.22 11.49 -17.85
CA VAL A 460 -19.64 12.64 -18.51
C VAL A 460 -19.22 13.73 -17.52
N SER A 461 -18.38 14.64 -17.98
CA SER A 461 -18.10 15.90 -17.30
C SER A 461 -18.12 17.09 -18.28
N ALA A 462 -18.46 18.28 -17.77
CA ALA A 462 -18.49 19.52 -18.53
C ALA A 462 -18.25 20.73 -17.63
N ASN A 463 -17.78 21.83 -18.21
CA ASN A 463 -17.74 23.12 -17.51
C ASN A 463 -19.17 23.66 -17.37
N THR A 464 -19.54 24.04 -16.16
CA THR A 464 -20.85 24.63 -15.85
C THR A 464 -20.81 26.16 -16.00
N HIS A 465 -21.99 26.75 -16.13
CA HIS A 465 -22.23 28.19 -16.29
C HIS A 465 -23.54 28.57 -15.59
N ASP A 466 -23.86 29.87 -15.54
CA ASP A 466 -25.02 30.41 -14.81
C ASP A 466 -26.35 29.72 -15.14
N GLY A 467 -26.51 29.26 -16.39
CA GLY A 467 -27.69 28.50 -16.84
C GLY A 467 -27.99 27.26 -16.00
N TRP A 468 -26.96 26.57 -15.50
CA TRP A 468 -27.13 25.40 -14.63
C TRP A 468 -27.75 25.76 -13.28
N GLN A 469 -27.38 26.92 -12.72
CA GLN A 469 -27.91 27.41 -11.45
C GLN A 469 -29.33 27.97 -11.60
N ASN A 470 -29.67 28.45 -12.80
CA ASN A 470 -30.95 29.09 -13.10
C ASN A 470 -32.05 28.12 -13.53
N VAL A 471 -31.76 26.82 -13.66
CA VAL A 471 -32.78 25.81 -14.01
C VAL A 471 -33.88 25.77 -12.93
N PRO A 472 -35.14 26.09 -13.27
CA PRO A 472 -36.21 26.17 -12.28
C PRO A 472 -36.66 24.78 -11.81
N THR A 473 -37.18 24.71 -10.59
CA THR A 473 -37.93 23.54 -10.12
C THR A 473 -39.25 23.42 -10.89
N VAL A 474 -39.37 22.40 -11.73
CA VAL A 474 -40.60 22.09 -12.46
C VAL A 474 -41.34 20.97 -11.72
N ARG A 475 -42.51 21.30 -11.17
CA ARG A 475 -43.38 20.32 -10.47
C ARG A 475 -44.43 19.67 -11.39
N LYS A 476 -44.40 19.96 -12.69
CA LYS A 476 -45.33 19.39 -13.66
C LYS A 476 -45.06 17.89 -13.84
N LYS A 477 -46.10 17.11 -14.14
CA LYS A 477 -45.98 15.68 -14.46
C LYS A 477 -45.14 15.55 -15.74
N ILE A 478 -44.09 14.74 -15.71
CA ILE A 478 -43.30 14.42 -16.91
C ILE A 478 -44.21 13.60 -17.84
N THR A 479 -44.59 14.15 -19.00
CA THR A 479 -45.42 13.47 -20.02
C THR A 479 -44.62 13.04 -21.25
N GLY A 480 -43.43 13.60 -21.42
CA GLY A 480 -42.52 13.39 -22.55
C GLY A 480 -41.34 14.34 -22.45
N HIS A 481 -40.44 14.30 -23.44
CA HIS A 481 -39.22 15.12 -23.50
C HIS A 481 -39.50 16.62 -23.47
N GLU A 482 -40.63 17.07 -24.01
CA GLU A 482 -41.06 18.47 -24.09
C GLU A 482 -41.25 19.12 -22.71
N THR A 483 -41.55 18.31 -21.69
CA THR A 483 -41.77 18.79 -20.32
C THR A 483 -40.48 19.03 -19.54
N LEU A 484 -39.34 18.54 -20.04
CA LEU A 484 -38.05 18.75 -19.40
C LEU A 484 -37.53 20.17 -19.65
N PRO A 485 -37.12 20.90 -18.59
CA PRO A 485 -36.54 22.23 -18.76
C PRO A 485 -35.19 22.11 -19.48
N VAL A 486 -34.90 23.09 -20.33
CA VAL A 486 -33.61 23.22 -21.03
C VAL A 486 -32.68 24.07 -20.17
N ILE A 487 -31.39 23.71 -20.14
CA ILE A 487 -30.35 24.53 -19.53
C ILE A 487 -30.05 25.69 -20.48
N ASP A 488 -30.29 26.93 -20.04
CA ASP A 488 -30.10 28.11 -20.88
C ASP A 488 -28.61 28.36 -21.13
N PHE A 489 -28.19 28.27 -22.39
CA PHE A 489 -26.82 28.49 -22.84
C PHE A 489 -26.73 29.79 -23.64
N ASP A 490 -25.81 30.67 -23.26
CA ASP A 490 -25.62 32.00 -23.86
C ASP A 490 -24.72 31.98 -25.12
N GLY A 491 -24.27 30.79 -25.54
CA GLY A 491 -23.38 30.61 -26.68
C GLY A 491 -21.89 30.74 -26.35
N ARG A 492 -21.50 30.96 -25.08
CA ARG A 492 -20.11 31.20 -24.69
C ARG A 492 -19.54 30.04 -23.87
N PRO A 493 -18.41 29.45 -24.27
CA PRO A 493 -17.74 28.43 -23.47
C PRO A 493 -17.36 28.95 -22.07
N SER A 494 -17.62 28.15 -21.05
CA SER A 494 -17.18 28.37 -19.67
C SER A 494 -15.85 27.67 -19.40
N GLN A 495 -15.06 28.21 -18.48
CA GLN A 495 -13.79 27.62 -18.02
C GLN A 495 -13.68 27.54 -16.49
N THR A 496 -14.72 27.93 -15.75
CA THR A 496 -14.55 28.21 -14.31
C THR A 496 -15.05 27.14 -13.35
N ASP A 497 -15.82 26.12 -13.78
CA ASP A 497 -16.44 25.17 -12.84
C ASP A 497 -16.73 23.79 -13.47
N GLY A 498 -15.83 22.84 -13.32
CA GLY A 498 -15.99 21.49 -13.86
C GLY A 498 -16.93 20.60 -13.03
N HIS A 499 -17.98 20.05 -13.67
CA HIS A 499 -18.98 19.19 -13.04
C HIS A 499 -19.11 17.84 -13.75
N ALA A 500 -19.37 16.78 -12.99
CA ALA A 500 -19.55 15.42 -13.52
C ALA A 500 -20.96 14.89 -13.22
N PHE A 501 -21.58 14.27 -14.22
CA PHE A 501 -22.99 13.89 -14.20
C PHE A 501 -23.28 12.73 -15.16
N ALA A 502 -24.54 12.29 -15.21
CA ALA A 502 -24.98 11.22 -16.10
C ALA A 502 -25.84 11.78 -17.23
N LEU A 503 -25.64 11.28 -18.46
CA LEU A 503 -26.58 11.45 -19.56
C LEU A 503 -27.38 10.16 -19.73
N VAL A 504 -28.70 10.25 -19.66
CA VAL A 504 -29.61 9.08 -19.62
C VAL A 504 -30.56 9.01 -20.82
N GLY A 505 -30.47 9.97 -21.73
CA GLY A 505 -31.32 10.07 -22.91
C GLY A 505 -30.88 11.21 -23.84
N PHE A 506 -31.58 11.34 -24.97
CA PHE A 506 -31.41 12.43 -25.92
C PHE A 506 -32.70 12.68 -26.70
N ASN A 507 -32.81 13.86 -27.31
CA ASN A 507 -33.86 14.25 -28.25
C ASN A 507 -33.30 15.24 -29.29
N THR A 508 -34.14 15.82 -30.13
CA THR A 508 -33.73 16.78 -31.17
C THR A 508 -33.09 18.07 -30.64
N ARG A 509 -33.29 18.43 -29.36
CA ARG A 509 -32.73 19.63 -28.72
C ARG A 509 -31.39 19.38 -28.05
N GLY A 510 -31.19 18.18 -27.49
CA GLY A 510 -29.99 17.87 -26.70
C GLY A 510 -30.07 16.58 -25.90
N PHE A 511 -29.16 16.44 -24.93
CA PHE A 511 -29.07 15.28 -24.04
C PHE A 511 -29.91 15.48 -22.77
N VAL A 512 -30.53 14.41 -22.29
CA VAL A 512 -31.23 14.39 -20.99
C VAL A 512 -30.22 14.12 -19.89
N VAL A 513 -30.02 15.13 -19.03
CA VAL A 513 -29.12 15.10 -17.88
C VAL A 513 -29.85 14.53 -16.67
N GLN A 514 -29.25 13.56 -16.00
CA GLN A 514 -29.54 13.25 -14.60
C GLN A 514 -28.47 13.93 -13.73
N ASN A 515 -28.88 14.95 -12.98
CA ASN A 515 -27.98 15.68 -12.09
C ASN A 515 -27.99 15.09 -10.66
N SER A 516 -27.07 15.56 -9.83
CA SER A 516 -26.86 15.14 -8.44
C SER A 516 -27.11 16.28 -7.45
N TRP A 517 -28.06 17.16 -7.77
CA TRP A 517 -28.42 18.35 -6.97
C TRP A 517 -29.82 18.26 -6.34
N GLY A 518 -30.29 17.02 -6.12
CA GLY A 518 -31.59 16.73 -5.53
C GLY A 518 -32.76 16.86 -6.52
N LYS A 519 -33.93 16.38 -6.07
CA LYS A 519 -35.17 16.31 -6.87
C LYS A 519 -35.78 17.66 -7.22
N SER A 520 -35.37 18.72 -6.51
CA SER A 520 -35.83 20.09 -6.75
C SER A 520 -35.12 20.77 -7.91
N TRP A 521 -34.02 20.22 -8.42
CA TRP A 521 -33.37 20.78 -9.59
C TRP A 521 -34.03 20.26 -10.88
N GLY A 522 -34.36 21.16 -11.80
CA GLY A 522 -35.07 20.81 -13.02
C GLY A 522 -36.43 20.16 -12.77
N CYS A 523 -36.76 19.13 -13.54
CA CYS A 523 -37.96 18.31 -13.37
C CYS A 523 -37.58 16.97 -12.72
N GLY A 524 -37.68 16.89 -11.39
CA GLY A 524 -37.35 15.67 -10.64
C GLY A 524 -35.86 15.30 -10.62
N GLY A 525 -34.95 16.25 -10.87
CA GLY A 525 -33.51 16.02 -11.02
C GLY A 525 -33.02 15.96 -12.48
N PHE A 526 -33.93 16.16 -13.44
CA PHE A 526 -33.63 16.08 -14.88
C PHE A 526 -33.78 17.42 -15.60
N ALA A 527 -32.92 17.64 -16.59
CA ALA A 527 -32.99 18.76 -17.53
C ALA A 527 -32.39 18.37 -18.89
N VAL A 528 -32.49 19.24 -19.89
CA VAL A 528 -31.89 19.04 -21.21
C VAL A 528 -30.67 19.94 -21.39
N LEU A 529 -29.52 19.33 -21.65
CA LEU A 529 -28.29 19.99 -22.07
C LEU A 529 -28.26 20.08 -23.59
N THR A 530 -28.25 21.29 -24.15
CA THR A 530 -28.28 21.45 -25.62
C THR A 530 -27.01 20.91 -26.27
N TYR A 531 -27.10 20.50 -27.54
CA TYR A 531 -25.91 20.03 -28.28
C TYR A 531 -24.86 21.13 -28.45
N ALA A 532 -25.28 22.38 -28.63
CA ALA A 532 -24.37 23.52 -28.72
C ALA A 532 -23.59 23.73 -27.42
N ASP A 533 -24.27 23.60 -26.28
CA ASP A 533 -23.65 23.68 -24.96
C ASP A 533 -22.65 22.53 -24.74
N TRP A 534 -23.05 21.28 -25.02
CA TRP A 534 -22.15 20.13 -24.93
C TRP A 534 -20.88 20.29 -25.78
N LEU A 535 -21.01 20.72 -27.03
CA LEU A 535 -19.86 20.93 -27.92
C LEU A 535 -18.93 22.06 -27.45
N ALA A 536 -19.47 23.05 -26.74
CA ALA A 536 -18.70 24.16 -26.19
C ALA A 536 -18.00 23.81 -24.87
N ASN A 537 -18.67 23.03 -24.01
CA ASN A 537 -18.30 22.88 -22.60
C ASN A 537 -17.93 21.45 -22.17
N GLY A 538 -18.17 20.42 -23.00
CA GLY A 538 -17.86 19.03 -22.69
C GLY A 538 -16.37 18.80 -22.42
N MET A 539 -16.06 18.09 -21.33
CA MET A 539 -14.70 17.79 -20.90
C MET A 539 -14.32 16.32 -21.13
N ASP A 540 -15.17 15.38 -20.68
CA ASP A 540 -14.95 13.94 -20.82
C ASP A 540 -16.26 13.19 -21.03
N ALA A 541 -16.21 12.08 -21.77
CA ALA A 541 -17.35 11.19 -21.98
C ALA A 541 -16.91 9.73 -22.00
N TRP A 542 -17.60 8.92 -21.20
CA TRP A 542 -17.31 7.53 -20.98
C TRP A 542 -18.58 6.69 -21.01
N VAL A 543 -18.56 5.62 -21.79
CA VAL A 543 -19.58 4.56 -21.70
C VAL A 543 -19.04 3.44 -20.84
N ALA A 544 -19.84 2.98 -19.88
CA ALA A 544 -19.47 1.93 -18.96
C ALA A 544 -20.61 0.90 -18.86
N ALA A 545 -20.28 -0.38 -18.97
CA ALA A 545 -21.24 -1.47 -18.82
C ALA A 545 -20.91 -2.31 -17.58
N MET A 546 -21.94 -2.65 -16.79
CA MET A 546 -21.76 -3.45 -15.58
C MET A 546 -21.24 -4.85 -15.88
N GLY A 547 -20.34 -5.33 -15.03
CA GLY A 547 -19.80 -6.68 -15.07
C GLY A 547 -20.78 -7.73 -14.53
N VAL A 548 -20.36 -8.99 -14.61
CA VAL A 548 -21.03 -10.09 -13.92
C VAL A 548 -20.74 -9.97 -12.42
N SER A 549 -21.77 -10.09 -11.59
CA SER A 549 -21.63 -9.95 -10.13
C SER A 549 -20.60 -10.94 -9.57
N GLY A 550 -19.72 -10.45 -8.69
CA GLY A 550 -18.60 -11.20 -8.13
C GLY A 550 -17.38 -11.30 -9.05
N LEU A 551 -17.48 -10.97 -10.34
CA LEU A 551 -16.33 -10.90 -11.24
C LEU A 551 -15.78 -9.48 -11.26
N VAL A 552 -14.74 -9.23 -10.44
CA VAL A 552 -13.87 -8.06 -10.56
C VAL A 552 -12.72 -8.47 -11.47
N PHE A 553 -12.71 -7.99 -12.72
CA PHE A 553 -11.67 -8.33 -13.70
C PHE A 553 -10.24 -7.94 -13.25
N GLY A 554 -10.12 -7.05 -12.26
CA GLY A 554 -8.86 -6.70 -11.62
C GLY A 554 -8.48 -7.49 -10.35
N GLN A 555 -9.38 -8.30 -9.76
CA GLN A 555 -9.12 -9.02 -8.50
C GLN A 555 -9.42 -10.54 -8.54
N ARG A 556 -10.23 -11.05 -9.47
CA ARG A 556 -10.53 -12.49 -9.56
C ARG A 556 -9.45 -13.29 -10.30
N ALA A 557 -8.24 -13.25 -9.73
CA ALA A 557 -7.49 -14.49 -9.46
C ALA A 557 -7.47 -14.84 -7.96
N ALA A 558 -8.23 -14.11 -7.12
CA ALA A 558 -8.42 -14.43 -5.70
C ALA A 558 -9.66 -15.32 -5.47
N ALA A 559 -9.38 -16.58 -5.11
CA ALA A 559 -10.17 -17.54 -4.34
C ALA A 559 -11.71 -17.61 -4.56
N VAL A 560 -12.17 -18.69 -5.19
CA VAL A 560 -13.50 -19.26 -4.93
C VAL A 560 -13.34 -20.39 -3.90
N PRO A 561 -13.91 -20.30 -2.69
CA PRO A 561 -14.01 -21.45 -1.81
C PRO A 561 -15.07 -22.42 -2.36
N GLY A 562 -14.66 -23.63 -2.74
CA GLY A 562 -15.58 -24.78 -2.81
C GLY A 562 -16.07 -25.28 -4.17
N ALA A 563 -15.33 -25.11 -5.27
CA ALA A 563 -15.64 -25.81 -6.52
C ALA A 563 -14.82 -27.11 -6.66
N THR A 564 -15.33 -28.22 -6.12
CA THR A 564 -14.94 -29.57 -6.56
C THR A 564 -15.51 -29.80 -7.96
N GLY A 565 -14.70 -29.70 -9.00
CA GLY A 565 -15.15 -29.99 -10.37
C GLY A 565 -14.02 -29.96 -11.38
N ARG A 566 -13.66 -31.16 -11.89
CA ARG A 566 -12.76 -31.36 -13.03
C ARG A 566 -13.27 -30.61 -14.27
N ALA A 567 -12.47 -29.72 -14.85
CA ALA A 567 -12.50 -29.41 -16.28
C ALA A 567 -11.24 -28.65 -16.74
N GLY A 568 -10.57 -29.20 -17.77
CA GLY A 568 -9.87 -28.47 -18.83
C GLY A 568 -8.61 -27.68 -18.48
N ALA A 569 -7.45 -28.17 -18.92
CA ALA A 569 -6.18 -27.45 -18.89
C ALA A 569 -6.27 -26.12 -19.68
N ASP A 570 -6.41 -25.02 -18.95
CA ASP A 570 -6.17 -23.66 -19.44
C ASP A 570 -4.91 -23.13 -18.73
N ARG A 571 -4.11 -22.28 -19.38
CA ARG A 571 -2.83 -21.74 -18.85
C ARG A 571 -3.05 -20.72 -17.72
N SER A 572 -4.05 -20.93 -16.86
CA SER A 572 -4.67 -19.98 -15.93
C SER A 572 -4.23 -20.13 -14.47
N GLY A 573 -3.15 -20.88 -14.20
CA GLY A 573 -2.67 -21.16 -12.84
C GLY A 573 -1.86 -20.04 -12.18
N ALA A 574 -1.18 -19.17 -12.94
CA ALA A 574 -0.30 -18.13 -12.40
C ALA A 574 -1.09 -16.97 -11.76
N TRP A 575 -0.59 -16.45 -10.63
CA TRP A 575 -1.17 -15.28 -9.98
C TRP A 575 -1.09 -14.03 -10.87
N ASN A 576 -2.02 -13.10 -10.64
CA ASN A 576 -1.88 -11.75 -11.20
C ASN A 576 -0.81 -10.96 -10.41
N GLU A 577 -0.46 -9.77 -10.91
CA GLU A 577 0.55 -8.92 -10.29
C GLU A 577 0.16 -8.44 -8.89
N ALA A 578 -1.12 -8.16 -8.64
CA ALA A 578 -1.60 -7.71 -7.33
C ALA A 578 -1.46 -8.80 -6.26
N ASP A 579 -1.78 -10.05 -6.59
CA ASP A 579 -1.59 -11.21 -5.72
C ASP A 579 -0.10 -11.43 -5.44
N ALA A 580 0.76 -11.32 -6.45
CA ALA A 580 2.21 -11.43 -6.25
C ALA A 580 2.77 -10.36 -5.31
N TYR A 581 2.37 -9.09 -5.47
CA TYR A 581 2.75 -8.04 -4.51
C TYR A 581 2.15 -8.29 -3.13
N ALA A 582 0.96 -8.88 -3.04
CA ALA A 582 0.35 -9.22 -1.75
C ALA A 582 1.22 -10.17 -0.92
N HIS A 583 1.91 -11.05 -1.62
CA HIS A 583 2.85 -12.01 -1.06
C HIS A 583 4.31 -11.56 -1.12
N SER A 584 4.62 -10.29 -1.41
CA SER A 584 6.01 -9.82 -1.55
C SER A 584 6.35 -8.63 -0.64
N ILE A 585 7.55 -8.66 -0.06
CA ILE A 585 8.15 -7.53 0.66
C ILE A 585 9.30 -7.00 -0.18
N VAL A 586 9.17 -5.76 -0.68
CA VAL A 586 10.20 -5.13 -1.49
C VAL A 586 11.11 -4.30 -0.61
N LEU A 587 12.40 -4.64 -0.58
CA LEU A 587 13.46 -3.93 0.13
C LEU A 587 14.22 -3.01 -0.83
N GLY A 588 14.66 -1.86 -0.32
CA GLY A 588 15.55 -0.93 -0.99
C GLY A 588 17.01 -1.21 -0.63
N ASN A 589 17.90 -0.50 -1.30
CA ASN A 589 19.35 -0.66 -1.18
C ASN A 589 19.91 -0.10 0.14
N ASP A 590 19.07 0.26 1.11
CA ASP A 590 19.48 0.62 2.46
C ASP A 590 18.82 -0.31 3.51
N GLY A 591 18.30 -1.46 3.05
CA GLY A 591 17.58 -2.42 3.87
C GLY A 591 16.21 -1.93 4.35
N ARG A 592 15.73 -0.73 3.96
CA ARG A 592 14.35 -0.30 4.26
C ARG A 592 13.38 -0.91 3.29
N VAL A 593 12.12 -1.00 3.69
CA VAL A 593 11.04 -1.36 2.78
C VAL A 593 10.89 -0.26 1.72
N SER A 594 11.06 -0.61 0.45
CA SER A 594 11.02 0.32 -0.67
C SER A 594 9.63 0.44 -1.30
N ARG A 595 8.84 -0.64 -1.25
CA ARG A 595 7.43 -0.67 -1.65
C ARG A 595 6.61 -1.51 -0.68
N TYR A 596 5.47 -0.95 -0.30
CA TYR A 596 4.36 -1.70 0.29
C TYR A 596 3.36 -1.99 -0.84
N LEU A 597 2.68 -3.15 -0.78
CA LEU A 597 1.54 -3.58 -1.62
C LEU A 597 0.80 -2.39 -2.27
N THR A 598 0.75 -2.39 -3.62
CA THR A 598 0.34 -1.33 -4.56
C THR A 598 -0.03 0.05 -4.00
N GLN A 599 0.52 1.07 -4.67
CA GLN A 599 0.73 2.47 -4.29
C GLN A 599 -0.34 3.27 -3.53
N ASP A 600 -1.49 2.73 -3.13
CA ASP A 600 -2.63 3.49 -2.60
C ASP A 600 -3.47 2.89 -1.46
N ALA A 601 -3.18 1.69 -0.92
CA ALA A 601 -3.97 1.15 0.21
C ALA A 601 -3.69 1.92 1.51
N LEU A 602 -4.65 2.01 2.44
CA LEU A 602 -4.48 2.68 3.75
C LEU A 602 -3.76 1.79 4.79
N SER A 603 -3.63 0.49 4.51
CA SER A 603 -3.03 -0.51 5.42
C SER A 603 -1.51 -0.70 5.23
N ARG A 604 -0.79 0.22 4.56
CA ARG A 604 0.62 0.06 4.14
C ARG A 604 1.59 -0.06 5.31
N SER A 605 1.74 -1.28 5.81
CA SER A 605 2.82 -1.64 6.70
C SER A 605 3.32 -3.01 6.30
N LEU A 606 4.60 -3.26 6.55
CA LEU A 606 5.16 -4.59 6.42
C LEU A 606 4.36 -5.55 7.31
N LEU A 607 3.93 -5.08 8.50
CA LEU A 607 3.06 -5.80 9.41
C LEU A 607 1.76 -6.29 8.74
N TYR A 608 1.11 -5.48 7.89
CA TYR A 608 -0.07 -5.94 7.16
C TYR A 608 0.26 -7.12 6.22
N GLN A 609 1.36 -7.02 5.45
CA GLN A 609 1.74 -8.04 4.47
C GLN A 609 2.27 -9.32 5.13
N ALA A 610 3.06 -9.19 6.19
CA ALA A 610 3.76 -10.30 6.83
C ALA A 610 3.04 -10.87 8.04
N CYS A 611 1.96 -10.23 8.52
CA CYS A 611 1.16 -10.74 9.64
C CYS A 611 -0.34 -10.79 9.30
N THR A 612 -0.95 -9.67 8.91
CA THR A 612 -2.42 -9.63 8.74
C THR A 612 -2.89 -10.50 7.57
N LEU A 613 -2.23 -10.45 6.41
CA LEU A 613 -2.60 -11.29 5.26
C LEU A 613 -2.38 -12.79 5.50
N PRO A 614 -1.21 -13.24 6.03
CA PRO A 614 -1.04 -14.64 6.43
C PRO A 614 -2.06 -15.09 7.48
N ASP A 615 -2.33 -14.28 8.51
CA ASP A 615 -3.32 -14.61 9.54
C ASP A 615 -4.71 -14.84 8.95
N GLN A 616 -5.16 -13.92 8.08
CA GLN A 616 -6.44 -14.06 7.36
C GLN A 616 -6.50 -15.36 6.56
N TRP A 617 -5.44 -15.66 5.80
CA TRP A 617 -5.37 -16.89 5.02
C TRP A 617 -5.37 -18.13 5.93
N PHE A 618 -4.58 -18.15 7.01
CA PHE A 618 -4.52 -19.26 7.96
C PHE A 618 -5.86 -19.55 8.62
N ARG A 619 -6.65 -18.53 8.94
CA ARG A 619 -8.01 -18.70 9.52
C ARG A 619 -8.99 -19.34 8.55
N GLN A 620 -8.77 -19.21 7.24
CA GLN A 620 -9.57 -19.88 6.21
C GLN A 620 -9.12 -21.34 5.98
N GLN A 621 -7.90 -21.70 6.40
CA GLN A 621 -7.37 -23.05 6.22
C GLN A 621 -7.84 -24.02 7.31
N ARG A 622 -8.22 -25.23 6.89
CA ARG A 622 -8.59 -26.34 7.79
C ARG A 622 -7.41 -27.03 8.44
N SER A 623 -6.20 -26.92 7.88
CA SER A 623 -4.99 -27.52 8.43
C SER A 623 -4.73 -27.03 9.85
N ALA A 624 -4.40 -27.96 10.77
CA ALA A 624 -4.01 -27.62 12.13
C ALA A 624 -2.71 -26.82 12.16
N THR A 625 -1.73 -27.25 11.35
CA THR A 625 -0.45 -26.57 11.14
C THR A 625 -0.59 -25.42 10.14
N LYS A 626 -0.01 -24.28 10.48
CA LYS A 626 0.01 -23.04 9.69
C LYS A 626 1.43 -22.82 9.20
N ARG A 627 1.66 -23.05 7.91
CA ARG A 627 3.00 -22.98 7.31
C ARG A 627 3.19 -21.66 6.60
N LEU A 628 4.15 -20.88 7.05
CA LEU A 628 4.66 -19.70 6.36
C LEU A 628 5.97 -20.07 5.67
N VAL A 629 6.09 -19.79 4.39
CA VAL A 629 7.32 -20.00 3.62
C VAL A 629 7.90 -18.64 3.24
N ILE A 630 9.06 -18.30 3.80
CA ILE A 630 9.81 -17.10 3.41
C ILE A 630 10.78 -17.51 2.31
N TYR A 631 10.55 -16.99 1.11
CA TYR A 631 11.40 -17.24 -0.04
C TYR A 631 12.27 -16.01 -0.31
N ALA A 632 13.56 -16.13 -0.04
CA ALA A 632 14.57 -15.13 -0.36
C ALA A 632 15.25 -15.54 -1.68
N HIS A 633 14.92 -14.84 -2.76
CA HIS A 633 15.63 -15.03 -4.02
C HIS A 633 17.07 -14.52 -3.90
N GLY A 634 17.95 -14.94 -4.82
CA GLY A 634 19.26 -14.31 -4.96
C GLY A 634 19.04 -12.85 -5.30
N GLY A 635 19.48 -11.91 -4.45
CA GLY A 635 19.18 -10.46 -4.49
C GLY A 635 19.70 -9.70 -5.71
N LEU A 636 19.58 -10.31 -6.87
CA LEU A 636 20.30 -10.00 -8.08
C LEU A 636 19.33 -9.96 -9.30
N ASN A 637 18.04 -10.27 -9.14
CA ASN A 637 17.01 -10.15 -10.20
C ASN A 637 16.29 -8.80 -10.14
N SER A 638 15.76 -8.32 -11.27
CA SER A 638 14.92 -7.11 -11.29
C SER A 638 13.66 -7.31 -10.43
N GLU A 639 13.06 -6.21 -9.95
CA GLU A 639 11.76 -6.27 -9.24
C GLU A 639 10.69 -6.98 -10.10
N ALA A 640 10.71 -6.76 -11.42
CA ALA A 640 9.76 -7.36 -12.36
C ALA A 640 9.92 -8.89 -12.46
N ASP A 641 11.15 -9.39 -12.48
CA ASP A 641 11.42 -10.83 -12.57
C ASP A 641 11.10 -11.53 -11.25
N ALA A 642 11.42 -10.90 -10.12
CA ALA A 642 11.06 -11.41 -8.80
C ALA A 642 9.53 -11.49 -8.62
N VAL A 643 8.79 -10.50 -9.11
CA VAL A 643 7.32 -10.52 -9.12
C VAL A 643 6.81 -11.61 -10.07
N THR A 644 7.39 -11.76 -11.26
CA THR A 644 7.01 -12.83 -12.21
C THR A 644 7.22 -14.22 -11.61
N ARG A 645 8.32 -14.40 -10.87
CA ARG A 645 8.60 -15.62 -10.10
C ARG A 645 7.58 -15.88 -9.01
N ALA A 646 7.23 -14.87 -8.23
CA ALA A 646 6.16 -14.99 -7.24
C ALA A 646 4.82 -15.38 -7.89
N ARG A 647 4.53 -14.89 -9.11
CA ARG A 647 3.30 -15.23 -9.84
C ARG A 647 3.21 -16.69 -10.22
N ILE A 648 4.32 -17.29 -10.61
CA ILE A 648 4.39 -18.70 -11.05
C ILE A 648 4.51 -19.66 -9.86
N MET A 649 5.33 -19.34 -8.86
CA MET A 649 5.55 -20.23 -7.70
C MET A 649 4.41 -20.17 -6.67
N GLY A 650 3.80 -19.00 -6.47
CA GLY A 650 2.77 -18.76 -5.45
C GLY A 650 1.59 -19.76 -5.44
N PRO A 651 0.99 -20.10 -6.59
CA PRO A 651 -0.06 -21.10 -6.70
C PRO A 651 0.34 -22.48 -6.15
N TYR A 652 1.56 -22.94 -6.43
CA TYR A 652 2.04 -24.25 -5.95
C TYR A 652 2.27 -24.25 -4.43
N LEU A 653 2.77 -23.15 -3.87
CA LEU A 653 2.94 -23.00 -2.42
C LEU A 653 1.57 -23.02 -1.72
N THR A 654 0.64 -22.16 -2.15
CA THR A 654 -0.69 -22.07 -1.54
C THR A 654 -1.55 -23.31 -1.77
N GLY A 655 -1.46 -23.94 -2.94
CA GLY A 655 -2.13 -25.21 -3.26
C GLY A 655 -1.68 -26.38 -2.38
N ASN A 656 -0.50 -26.28 -1.76
CA ASN A 656 0.03 -27.26 -0.82
C ASN A 656 -0.06 -26.81 0.64
N GLY A 657 -0.91 -25.83 0.95
CA GLY A 657 -1.15 -25.39 2.33
C GLY A 657 0.02 -24.59 2.94
N CYS A 658 0.84 -23.95 2.10
CA CYS A 658 1.92 -23.07 2.51
C CYS A 658 1.63 -21.62 2.08
N TYR A 659 1.62 -20.68 3.01
CA TYR A 659 1.52 -19.26 2.67
C TYR A 659 2.90 -18.74 2.27
N PRO A 660 3.12 -18.24 1.04
CA PRO A 660 4.43 -17.75 0.64
C PRO A 660 4.60 -16.25 0.94
N LEU A 661 5.81 -15.88 1.30
CA LEU A 661 6.28 -14.50 1.48
C LEU A 661 7.61 -14.33 0.74
N PHE A 662 7.57 -13.67 -0.41
CA PHE A 662 8.72 -13.44 -1.28
C PHE A 662 9.46 -12.17 -0.84
N MET A 663 10.77 -12.29 -0.60
CA MET A 663 11.64 -11.15 -0.30
C MET A 663 12.21 -10.63 -1.61
N VAL A 664 11.85 -9.40 -1.98
CA VAL A 664 12.21 -8.78 -3.27
C VAL A 664 13.16 -7.61 -3.06
N TRP A 665 14.15 -7.43 -3.94
CA TRP A 665 15.06 -6.28 -3.93
C TRP A 665 14.74 -5.32 -5.07
N LYS A 666 14.81 -4.01 -4.82
CA LYS A 666 14.44 -2.99 -5.82
C LYS A 666 15.36 -2.97 -7.05
N THR A 667 16.63 -3.33 -6.90
CA THR A 667 17.62 -3.34 -7.99
C THR A 667 18.19 -4.74 -8.21
N GLY A 668 18.13 -5.21 -9.45
CA GLY A 668 18.75 -6.47 -9.88
C GLY A 668 20.26 -6.31 -10.05
N LEU A 669 21.03 -6.68 -9.03
CA LEU A 669 22.48 -6.57 -9.07
C LEU A 669 23.16 -7.62 -9.98
N PHE A 670 22.49 -8.71 -10.39
CA PHE A 670 23.02 -9.71 -11.35
C PHE A 670 23.15 -9.08 -12.72
N GLU A 671 22.09 -8.40 -13.16
CA GLU A 671 22.09 -7.64 -14.41
C GLU A 671 23.21 -6.61 -14.36
N SER A 672 23.37 -5.88 -13.26
CA SER A 672 24.46 -4.91 -13.13
C SER A 672 25.85 -5.53 -13.25
N ILE A 673 26.11 -6.68 -12.60
CA ILE A 673 27.40 -7.39 -12.69
C ILE A 673 27.60 -8.00 -14.10
N GLY A 674 26.57 -8.65 -14.64
CA GLY A 674 26.58 -9.25 -15.97
C GLY A 674 26.75 -8.22 -17.09
N ASP A 675 26.04 -7.10 -17.01
CA ASP A 675 26.13 -5.96 -17.93
C ASP A 675 27.50 -5.30 -17.85
N ILE A 676 28.07 -5.11 -16.66
CA ILE A 676 29.44 -4.57 -16.52
C ILE A 676 30.46 -5.49 -17.21
N ILE A 677 30.32 -6.81 -17.02
CA ILE A 677 31.17 -7.79 -17.70
C ILE A 677 30.94 -7.68 -19.22
N GLN A 678 29.69 -7.73 -19.68
CA GLN A 678 29.35 -7.73 -21.10
C GLN A 678 29.74 -6.42 -21.82
N ASP A 679 29.45 -5.26 -21.25
CA ASP A 679 29.73 -3.94 -21.85
C ASP A 679 31.23 -3.67 -21.98
N LYS A 680 32.05 -4.18 -21.05
CA LYS A 680 33.52 -4.08 -21.16
C LYS A 680 34.11 -5.05 -22.19
N PHE A 681 33.34 -6.06 -22.61
CA PHE A 681 33.70 -7.01 -23.66
C PHE A 681 33.03 -6.74 -25.01
N ARG A 682 32.12 -5.76 -25.12
CA ARG A 682 31.58 -5.32 -26.41
C ARG A 682 32.67 -4.63 -27.25
N PRO A 683 32.86 -5.02 -28.53
CA PRO A 683 33.83 -4.35 -29.38
C PRO A 683 33.38 -2.89 -29.62
N GLY A 684 34.20 -1.94 -29.17
CA GLY A 684 34.00 -0.51 -29.46
C GLY A 684 34.15 -0.22 -30.97
N PRO A 685 33.56 0.87 -31.48
CA PRO A 685 33.73 1.25 -32.87
C PRO A 685 35.21 1.51 -33.16
N ALA A 686 35.73 0.86 -34.20
CA ALA A 686 37.13 0.85 -34.58
C ALA A 686 37.70 2.27 -34.66
N ARG A 687 38.51 2.66 -33.67
CA ARG A 687 39.42 3.80 -33.76
C ARG A 687 40.81 3.29 -34.10
N VAL A 688 41.28 3.72 -35.26
CA VAL A 688 42.60 3.44 -35.83
C VAL A 688 43.70 3.97 -34.93
N GLY A 689 44.66 3.10 -34.57
CA GLY A 689 45.99 3.52 -34.10
C GLY A 689 46.57 2.72 -32.93
N GLY A 690 47.22 1.60 -33.25
CA GLY A 690 48.41 1.05 -32.57
C GLY A 690 48.44 0.87 -31.06
N VAL A 691 48.01 -0.30 -30.56
CA VAL A 691 48.82 -1.37 -29.94
C VAL A 691 47.97 -2.66 -30.01
N LEU A 692 48.60 -3.76 -30.42
CA LEU A 692 48.04 -5.05 -30.84
C LEU A 692 47.05 -5.75 -29.87
N ASP A 693 45.96 -6.28 -30.45
CA ASP A 693 45.39 -7.65 -30.27
C ASP A 693 45.41 -8.32 -28.89
N VAL A 694 44.74 -7.75 -27.87
CA VAL A 694 44.46 -8.45 -26.60
C VAL A 694 42.95 -8.65 -26.32
N ILE A 695 42.06 -8.18 -27.20
CA ILE A 695 40.63 -8.05 -26.84
C ILE A 695 39.75 -9.24 -27.27
N THR A 696 40.25 -10.24 -28.00
CA THR A 696 39.42 -11.35 -28.52
C THR A 696 39.49 -12.68 -27.76
N HIS A 697 40.37 -12.83 -26.76
CA HIS A 697 40.38 -13.99 -25.85
C HIS A 697 40.82 -13.57 -24.44
N ALA A 698 39.94 -12.91 -23.69
CA ALA A 698 40.21 -12.70 -22.27
C ALA A 698 40.00 -14.02 -21.52
N THR A 699 41.08 -14.56 -20.96
CA THR A 699 41.03 -15.68 -20.01
C THR A 699 40.33 -15.26 -18.71
N ASP A 700 39.66 -16.18 -18.00
CA ASP A 700 38.99 -15.92 -16.72
C ASP A 700 39.82 -15.07 -15.74
N ALA A 701 41.13 -15.32 -15.63
CA ALA A 701 42.04 -14.56 -14.77
C ALA A 701 42.09 -13.05 -15.07
N ILE A 702 41.94 -12.66 -16.34
CA ILE A 702 41.87 -11.25 -16.76
C ILE A 702 40.51 -10.67 -16.37
N ILE A 703 39.42 -11.43 -16.53
CA ILE A 703 38.08 -11.00 -16.10
C ILE A 703 38.07 -10.75 -14.59
N GLU A 704 38.60 -11.70 -13.82
CA GLU A 704 38.68 -11.66 -12.36
C GLU A 704 39.46 -10.42 -11.87
N GLN A 705 40.64 -10.14 -12.46
CA GLN A 705 41.49 -9.01 -12.05
C GLN A 705 41.06 -7.66 -12.61
N ALA A 706 40.67 -7.58 -13.89
CA ALA A 706 40.43 -6.31 -14.58
C ALA A 706 38.98 -5.80 -14.44
N ILE A 707 38.01 -6.70 -14.20
CA ILE A 707 36.59 -6.35 -14.13
C ILE A 707 35.99 -6.75 -12.78
N GLY A 708 36.21 -8.00 -12.36
CA GLY A 708 35.65 -8.58 -11.13
C GLY A 708 36.00 -7.75 -9.89
N ARG A 709 37.30 -7.58 -9.62
CA ARG A 709 37.78 -6.86 -8.42
C ARG A 709 37.52 -5.34 -8.40
N PRO A 710 37.76 -4.56 -9.48
CA PRO A 710 37.58 -3.11 -9.43
C PRO A 710 36.13 -2.65 -9.59
N PHE A 711 35.27 -3.40 -10.29
CA PHE A 711 33.92 -2.94 -10.65
C PHE A 711 32.80 -3.82 -10.07
N ALA A 712 32.91 -5.14 -10.10
CA ALA A 712 31.84 -6.03 -9.62
C ALA A 712 31.89 -6.31 -8.11
N ARG A 713 33.08 -6.41 -7.50
CA ARG A 713 33.26 -6.62 -6.05
C ARG A 713 32.64 -5.53 -5.18
N PRO A 714 32.73 -4.22 -5.50
CA PRO A 714 32.01 -3.20 -4.76
C PRO A 714 30.49 -3.43 -4.72
N ILE A 715 29.89 -3.81 -5.84
CA ILE A 715 28.46 -4.12 -5.95
C ILE A 715 28.09 -5.34 -5.10
N TRP A 716 28.91 -6.39 -5.17
CA TRP A 716 28.73 -7.58 -4.32
C TRP A 716 28.86 -7.25 -2.82
N SER A 717 29.80 -6.38 -2.45
CA SER A 717 30.00 -5.95 -1.07
C SER A 717 28.82 -5.12 -0.57
N GLU A 718 28.33 -4.18 -1.38
CA GLU A 718 27.13 -3.39 -1.09
C GLU A 718 25.90 -4.30 -0.87
N MET A 719 25.73 -5.35 -1.66
CA MET A 719 24.65 -6.32 -1.46
C MET A 719 24.72 -6.99 -0.07
N LYS A 720 25.92 -7.42 0.36
CA LYS A 720 26.11 -8.04 1.68
C LYS A 720 25.81 -7.04 2.80
N GLU A 721 26.29 -5.81 2.66
CA GLU A 721 26.01 -4.70 3.58
C GLU A 721 24.51 -4.36 3.63
N ASN A 722 23.79 -4.46 2.51
CA ASN A 722 22.34 -4.25 2.45
C ASN A 722 21.56 -5.35 3.15
N ALA A 723 21.99 -6.61 3.00
CA ALA A 723 21.41 -7.75 3.71
C ALA A 723 21.61 -7.64 5.23
N GLU A 724 22.82 -7.27 5.67
CA GLU A 724 23.11 -6.96 7.09
C GLU A 724 22.31 -5.74 7.56
N GLY A 725 22.31 -4.65 6.77
CA GLY A 725 21.59 -3.42 7.04
C GLY A 725 20.08 -3.63 7.23
N ALA A 726 19.49 -4.57 6.48
CA ALA A 726 18.08 -4.94 6.65
C ALA A 726 17.75 -5.54 8.03
N SER A 727 18.74 -6.13 8.72
CA SER A 727 18.61 -6.69 10.08
C SER A 727 18.76 -5.66 11.20
N GLN A 728 19.23 -4.45 10.88
CA GLN A 728 19.33 -3.38 11.88
C GLN A 728 17.95 -2.96 12.40
N PRO A 729 17.86 -2.42 13.63
CA PRO A 729 16.60 -1.95 14.18
C PRO A 729 15.89 -1.02 13.20
N THR A 730 14.58 -1.16 13.06
CA THR A 730 13.69 -0.35 12.20
C THR A 730 13.79 -0.61 10.69
N ARG A 731 14.58 -1.60 10.27
CA ARG A 731 14.77 -1.96 8.86
C ARG A 731 13.94 -3.20 8.50
N GLY A 732 13.99 -3.60 7.23
CA GLY A 732 13.06 -4.57 6.64
C GLY A 732 12.95 -5.90 7.38
N SER A 733 14.08 -6.50 7.77
CA SER A 733 14.10 -7.77 8.49
C SER A 733 13.66 -7.63 9.95
N ASP A 734 14.02 -6.54 10.64
CA ASP A 734 13.55 -6.26 12.00
C ASP A 734 12.03 -6.06 12.06
N LEU A 735 11.48 -5.32 11.09
CA LEU A 735 10.04 -5.16 10.92
C LEU A 735 9.38 -6.50 10.58
N LEU A 736 10.00 -7.33 9.73
CA LEU A 736 9.52 -8.66 9.40
C LEU A 736 9.46 -9.55 10.63
N VAL A 737 10.53 -9.63 11.41
CA VAL A 737 10.56 -10.43 12.63
C VAL A 737 9.52 -9.94 13.65
N THR A 738 9.28 -8.63 13.74
CA THR A 738 8.18 -8.07 14.55
C THR A 738 6.81 -8.58 14.07
N ALA A 739 6.57 -8.62 12.75
CA ALA A 739 5.33 -9.18 12.20
C ALA A 739 5.20 -10.68 12.45
N LEU A 740 6.30 -11.44 12.35
CA LEU A 740 6.34 -12.87 12.63
C LEU A 740 6.11 -13.18 14.11
N GLN A 741 6.58 -12.34 15.03
CA GLN A 741 6.27 -12.49 16.46
C GLN A 741 4.77 -12.35 16.73
N ASN A 742 4.10 -11.40 16.07
CA ASN A 742 2.65 -11.24 16.19
C ASN A 742 1.90 -12.48 15.64
N LEU A 743 2.35 -13.06 14.53
CA LEU A 743 1.81 -14.33 14.03
C LEU A 743 2.06 -15.49 15.01
N ALA A 744 3.28 -15.61 15.53
CA ALA A 744 3.65 -16.67 16.46
C ALA A 744 2.84 -16.58 17.76
N GLN A 745 2.49 -15.38 18.22
CA GLN A 745 1.61 -15.18 19.36
C GLN A 745 0.15 -15.57 19.07
N ALA A 746 -0.34 -15.32 17.85
CA ALA A 746 -1.70 -15.70 17.45
C ALA A 746 -1.87 -17.21 17.28
N TRP A 747 -0.83 -17.91 16.81
CA TRP A 747 -0.92 -19.32 16.41
C TRP A 747 -0.14 -20.29 17.30
N GLY A 748 0.78 -19.79 18.13
CA GLY A 748 1.58 -20.61 19.05
C GLY A 748 2.32 -21.74 18.32
N ASP A 749 2.24 -22.95 18.86
CA ASP A 749 2.88 -24.14 18.30
C ASP A 749 2.33 -24.63 16.97
N LYS A 750 1.23 -24.03 16.50
CA LYS A 750 0.68 -24.34 15.19
C LYS A 750 1.43 -23.65 14.06
N LEU A 751 2.23 -22.61 14.34
CA LEU A 751 2.97 -21.87 13.31
C LEU A 751 4.32 -22.53 13.02
N GLU A 752 4.55 -22.85 11.75
CA GLU A 752 5.85 -23.27 11.22
C GLU A 752 6.34 -22.20 10.22
N ILE A 753 7.59 -21.79 10.36
CA ILE A 753 8.28 -20.88 9.45
C ILE A 753 9.35 -21.68 8.71
N HIS A 754 9.22 -21.75 7.39
CA HIS A 754 10.16 -22.42 6.50
C HIS A 754 10.89 -21.38 5.67
N LEU A 755 12.19 -21.55 5.52
CA LEU A 755 13.05 -20.61 4.81
C LEU A 755 13.56 -21.26 3.52
N ILE A 756 13.45 -20.57 2.41
CA ILE A 756 14.02 -20.99 1.12
C ILE A 756 14.92 -19.87 0.63
N GLY A 757 16.20 -20.16 0.44
CA GLY A 757 17.20 -19.20 -0.01
C GLY A 757 17.87 -19.68 -1.29
N HIS A 758 17.78 -18.91 -2.35
CA HIS A 758 18.54 -19.18 -3.58
C HIS A 758 19.74 -18.23 -3.68
N SER A 759 20.94 -18.75 -3.96
CA SER A 759 22.13 -17.93 -4.22
C SER A 759 22.40 -16.94 -3.08
N ALA A 760 22.47 -15.64 -3.38
CA ALA A 760 22.65 -14.57 -2.39
C ALA A 760 21.52 -14.47 -1.34
N GLY A 761 20.35 -15.08 -1.60
CA GLY A 761 19.28 -15.22 -0.62
C GLY A 761 19.74 -15.96 0.64
N SER A 762 20.76 -16.82 0.54
CA SER A 762 21.42 -17.43 1.71
C SER A 762 22.04 -16.38 2.65
N ILE A 763 22.63 -15.30 2.12
CA ILE A 763 23.23 -14.24 2.94
C ILE A 763 22.14 -13.50 3.72
N PHE A 764 21.03 -13.15 3.06
CA PHE A 764 19.87 -12.53 3.73
C PHE A 764 19.29 -13.45 4.81
N LEU A 765 19.11 -14.74 4.51
CA LEU A 765 18.57 -15.69 5.47
C LEU A 765 19.48 -15.93 6.66
N GLY A 766 20.81 -15.89 6.50
CA GLY A 766 21.74 -16.00 7.64
C GLY A 766 21.48 -14.92 8.69
N TRP A 767 21.39 -13.66 8.26
CA TRP A 767 21.04 -12.55 9.16
C TRP A 767 19.61 -12.67 9.74
N LEU A 768 18.65 -13.14 8.93
CA LEU A 768 17.28 -13.32 9.39
C LEU A 768 17.17 -14.40 10.47
N VAL A 769 17.88 -15.53 10.34
CA VAL A 769 17.85 -16.63 11.31
C VAL A 769 18.41 -16.19 12.66
N ASP A 770 19.54 -15.47 12.67
CA ASP A 770 20.09 -14.89 13.89
C ASP A 770 19.08 -13.95 14.56
N LEU A 771 18.41 -13.11 13.77
CA LEU A 771 17.43 -12.17 14.28
C LEU A 771 16.17 -12.88 14.81
N LEU A 772 15.71 -13.94 14.14
CA LEU A 772 14.62 -14.79 14.62
C LEU A 772 14.97 -15.39 15.99
N ALA A 773 16.16 -15.98 16.12
CA ALA A 773 16.63 -16.57 17.36
C ALA A 773 16.77 -15.52 18.48
N ALA A 774 17.40 -14.39 18.19
CA ALA A 774 17.54 -13.27 19.13
C ALA A 774 16.19 -12.71 19.62
N ARG A 775 15.13 -12.90 18.83
CA ARG A 775 13.75 -12.45 19.10
C ARG A 775 12.82 -13.58 19.57
N GLY A 776 13.37 -14.75 19.91
CA GLY A 776 12.63 -15.88 20.50
C GLY A 776 11.73 -16.64 19.52
N LEU A 777 12.10 -16.68 18.24
CA LEU A 777 11.40 -17.41 17.17
C LEU A 777 12.22 -18.58 16.60
N ASP A 778 13.32 -18.96 17.25
CA ASP A 778 14.16 -20.11 16.88
C ASP A 778 13.34 -21.41 16.77
N ALA A 779 12.45 -21.67 17.74
CA ALA A 779 11.59 -22.84 17.75
C ALA A 779 10.51 -22.85 16.64
N ARG A 780 10.29 -21.70 15.98
CA ARG A 780 9.34 -21.58 14.86
C ARG A 780 10.00 -21.73 13.50
N ALA A 781 11.31 -21.53 13.39
CA ALA A 781 12.06 -21.77 12.16
C ALA A 781 12.29 -23.27 11.97
N THR A 782 11.35 -23.94 11.29
CA THR A 782 11.24 -25.40 11.25
C THR A 782 12.16 -26.05 10.22
N SER A 783 12.42 -25.40 9.08
CA SER A 783 13.41 -25.88 8.10
C SER A 783 13.99 -24.76 7.24
N ILE A 784 15.17 -25.01 6.69
CA ILE A 784 15.84 -24.13 5.73
C ILE A 784 16.33 -24.92 4.52
N HIS A 785 16.01 -24.43 3.33
CA HIS A 785 16.38 -25.03 2.05
C HIS A 785 17.23 -24.02 1.29
N LEU A 786 18.48 -24.37 0.99
CA LEU A 786 19.40 -23.49 0.28
C LEU A 786 19.72 -24.06 -1.09
N TYR A 787 19.42 -23.28 -2.12
CA TYR A 787 19.75 -23.59 -3.51
C TYR A 787 20.99 -22.81 -3.89
N ALA A 788 22.04 -23.50 -4.35
CA ALA A 788 23.31 -22.91 -4.77
C ALA A 788 23.79 -21.73 -3.89
N PRO A 789 23.90 -21.89 -2.55
CA PRO A 789 24.12 -20.78 -1.63
C PRO A 789 25.42 -20.03 -1.92
N ALA A 790 25.32 -18.73 -2.19
CA ALA A 790 26.45 -17.87 -2.56
C ALA A 790 27.13 -17.19 -1.36
N CYS A 791 26.88 -17.67 -0.14
CA CYS A 791 27.58 -17.18 1.06
C CYS A 791 28.91 -17.90 1.27
N THR A 792 29.88 -17.23 1.91
CA THR A 792 31.15 -17.87 2.27
C THR A 792 30.94 -18.92 3.35
N VAL A 793 31.80 -19.94 3.41
CA VAL A 793 31.76 -20.94 4.49
C VAL A 793 31.94 -20.29 5.87
N GLN A 794 32.75 -19.23 5.96
CA GLN A 794 32.90 -18.45 7.19
C GLN A 794 31.58 -17.78 7.61
N PHE A 795 30.85 -17.20 6.67
CA PHE A 795 29.52 -16.64 6.92
C PHE A 795 28.55 -17.74 7.39
N ALA A 796 28.53 -18.88 6.72
CA ALA A 796 27.67 -20.01 7.09
C ALA A 796 27.96 -20.54 8.50
N ASN A 797 29.25 -20.64 8.87
CA ASN A 797 29.65 -20.96 10.24
C ASN A 797 29.11 -19.93 11.24
N ARG A 798 29.20 -18.64 10.94
CA ARG A 798 28.75 -17.59 11.83
C ARG A 798 27.23 -17.58 12.04
N HIS A 799 26.46 -17.78 10.98
CA HIS A 799 25.01 -17.50 10.97
C HIS A 799 24.11 -18.74 10.98
N TYR A 800 24.60 -19.91 10.58
CA TYR A 800 23.79 -21.13 10.54
C TYR A 800 24.18 -22.16 11.59
N THR A 801 25.49 -22.40 11.77
CA THR A 801 25.94 -23.44 12.72
C THR A 801 25.54 -23.22 14.18
N PRO A 802 25.34 -21.99 14.69
CA PRO A 802 24.84 -21.79 16.06
C PRO A 802 23.41 -22.31 16.27
N HIS A 803 22.65 -22.54 15.19
CA HIS A 803 21.25 -22.95 15.26
C HIS A 803 21.11 -24.46 15.04
N GLU A 804 21.45 -25.25 16.06
CA GLU A 804 21.53 -26.72 15.95
C GLU A 804 20.28 -27.40 15.39
N ASN A 805 19.09 -26.95 15.83
CA ASN A 805 17.82 -27.52 15.36
C ASN A 805 17.60 -27.22 13.87
N LEU A 806 17.93 -25.99 13.44
CA LEU A 806 17.83 -25.60 12.04
C LEU A 806 18.86 -26.34 11.19
N MET A 807 20.09 -26.57 11.69
CA MET A 807 21.10 -27.41 11.02
C MET A 807 20.61 -28.85 10.79
N LYS A 808 19.86 -29.42 11.75
CA LYS A 808 19.22 -30.74 11.60
C LYS A 808 18.07 -30.75 10.59
N ALA A 809 17.54 -29.58 10.23
CA ALA A 809 16.49 -29.39 9.24
C ALA A 809 16.95 -28.52 8.05
N MET A 810 18.26 -28.47 7.81
CA MET A 810 18.87 -27.83 6.65
C MET A 810 18.99 -28.82 5.50
N TYR A 811 18.69 -28.33 4.30
CA TYR A 811 18.83 -29.04 3.04
C TYR A 811 19.61 -28.17 2.04
N LEU A 812 20.53 -28.78 1.32
CA LEU A 812 21.32 -28.13 0.28
C LEU A 812 21.04 -28.77 -1.07
N ASP A 813 20.73 -27.97 -2.08
CA ASP A 813 20.74 -28.40 -3.48
C ASP A 813 21.84 -27.58 -4.19
N ILE A 814 22.90 -28.24 -4.65
CA ILE A 814 24.11 -27.63 -5.25
C ILE A 814 24.48 -28.31 -6.57
N LEU A 815 25.30 -27.69 -7.40
CA LEU A 815 25.82 -28.31 -8.63
C LEU A 815 27.09 -29.13 -8.32
N SER A 816 27.37 -30.13 -9.16
CA SER A 816 28.68 -30.79 -9.16
C SER A 816 29.78 -29.81 -9.61
N ASP A 817 31.02 -30.04 -9.18
CA ASP A 817 32.14 -29.16 -9.56
C ASP A 817 32.30 -29.04 -11.08
N GLN A 818 32.09 -30.15 -11.80
CA GLN A 818 32.15 -30.16 -13.25
C GLN A 818 31.07 -29.25 -13.85
N LYS A 819 29.83 -29.31 -13.36
CA LYS A 819 28.74 -28.47 -13.86
C LYS A 819 28.91 -27.00 -13.52
N GLU A 820 29.47 -26.67 -12.36
CA GLU A 820 29.83 -25.28 -12.01
C GLU A 820 30.91 -24.71 -12.95
N ARG A 821 31.87 -25.54 -13.38
CA ARG A 821 32.92 -25.14 -14.34
C ARG A 821 32.43 -25.09 -15.79
N ASP A 822 31.40 -25.86 -16.13
CA ASP A 822 30.78 -25.87 -17.46
C ASP A 822 29.69 -24.78 -17.61
N ASP A 823 29.36 -24.06 -16.53
CA ASP A 823 28.42 -22.94 -16.53
C ASP A 823 29.09 -21.63 -16.98
N SER A 824 28.33 -20.54 -17.11
CA SER A 824 28.87 -19.25 -17.56
C SER A 824 28.06 -18.05 -17.06
N VAL A 825 28.73 -16.94 -16.76
CA VAL A 825 28.10 -15.65 -16.46
C VAL A 825 28.64 -14.58 -17.42
N GLY A 826 27.83 -14.22 -18.42
CA GLY A 826 28.27 -13.30 -19.47
C GLY A 826 29.48 -13.86 -20.22
N ALA A 827 30.62 -13.17 -20.15
CA ALA A 827 31.88 -13.62 -20.75
C ALA A 827 32.69 -14.59 -19.85
N TYR A 828 32.38 -14.68 -18.56
CA TYR A 828 33.06 -15.56 -17.60
C TYR A 828 32.64 -17.02 -17.84
N GLN A 829 33.61 -17.92 -18.05
CA GLN A 829 33.36 -19.29 -18.52
C GLN A 829 33.17 -20.31 -17.38
N LYS A 830 32.77 -19.83 -16.19
CA LYS A 830 32.34 -20.67 -15.07
C LYS A 830 31.08 -20.05 -14.46
N SER A 831 30.53 -20.73 -13.46
CA SER A 831 29.36 -20.25 -12.72
C SER A 831 29.58 -18.97 -11.92
N LEU A 832 28.47 -18.40 -11.45
CA LEU A 832 28.48 -17.27 -10.54
C LEU A 832 29.23 -17.60 -9.24
N LEU A 833 29.11 -18.82 -8.70
CA LEU A 833 29.78 -19.16 -7.45
C LEU A 833 31.30 -19.14 -7.59
N TYR A 834 31.82 -19.57 -8.74
CA TYR A 834 33.24 -19.42 -9.08
C TYR A 834 33.64 -17.95 -9.25
N LEU A 835 32.83 -17.13 -9.90
CA LEU A 835 33.11 -15.70 -10.01
C LEU A 835 33.17 -15.02 -8.62
N VAL A 836 32.24 -15.39 -7.73
CA VAL A 836 32.21 -14.90 -6.34
C VAL A 836 33.47 -15.34 -5.59
N SER A 837 33.79 -16.64 -5.64
CA SER A 837 34.98 -17.24 -5.04
C SER A 837 36.28 -16.58 -5.51
N ASP A 838 36.43 -16.40 -6.82
CA ASP A 838 37.72 -16.09 -7.44
C ASP A 838 37.95 -14.57 -7.53
N ALA A 839 36.88 -13.75 -7.60
CA ALA A 839 37.00 -12.30 -7.83
C ALA A 839 36.19 -11.37 -6.92
N LEU A 840 35.02 -11.77 -6.44
CA LEU A 840 34.12 -10.85 -5.73
C LEU A 840 34.31 -10.84 -4.21
N GLU A 841 34.84 -11.92 -3.64
CA GLU A 841 35.24 -11.94 -2.24
C GLU A 841 36.56 -11.19 -2.01
N GLN A 842 36.85 -10.88 -0.74
CA GLN A 842 38.07 -10.17 -0.35
C GLN A 842 39.33 -10.96 -0.76
N ASP A 843 39.34 -12.25 -0.43
CA ASP A 843 40.41 -13.18 -0.78
C ASP A 843 40.04 -13.93 -2.06
N VAL A 844 41.03 -14.24 -2.89
CA VAL A 844 40.84 -15.02 -4.13
C VAL A 844 40.63 -16.49 -3.75
N ARG A 845 39.77 -17.20 -4.50
CA ARG A 845 39.43 -18.62 -4.25
C ARG A 845 38.93 -18.82 -2.82
N THR A 846 38.01 -17.95 -2.38
CA THR A 846 37.34 -18.05 -1.09
C THR A 846 36.32 -19.21 -1.13
N PRO A 847 36.27 -20.11 -0.13
CA PRO A 847 35.28 -21.18 -0.13
C PRO A 847 33.86 -20.65 0.01
N ILE A 848 33.05 -20.90 -1.02
CA ILE A 848 31.63 -20.56 -1.10
C ILE A 848 30.80 -21.81 -0.81
N LEU A 849 29.82 -21.72 0.09
CA LEU A 849 29.07 -22.86 0.61
C LEU A 849 28.43 -23.72 -0.49
N GLY A 850 27.97 -23.10 -1.58
CA GLY A 850 27.34 -23.80 -2.70
C GLY A 850 28.29 -24.61 -3.58
N LEU A 851 29.60 -24.47 -3.45
CA LEU A 851 30.57 -25.23 -4.24
C LEU A 851 30.78 -26.64 -3.64
N ALA A 852 30.58 -27.69 -4.44
CA ALA A 852 30.77 -29.08 -4.01
C ALA A 852 32.16 -29.36 -3.39
N ASN A 853 33.20 -28.66 -3.85
CA ASN A 853 34.57 -28.75 -3.32
C ASN A 853 34.68 -28.38 -1.83
N VAL A 854 33.71 -27.67 -1.26
CA VAL A 854 33.67 -27.41 0.20
C VAL A 854 33.60 -28.71 0.98
N MET A 855 32.94 -29.73 0.46
CA MET A 855 32.81 -31.04 1.10
C MET A 855 33.99 -31.98 0.81
N ASP A 856 34.82 -31.67 -0.19
CA ASP A 856 36.00 -32.47 -0.55
C ASP A 856 37.20 -32.15 0.36
N VAL A 857 37.58 -33.11 1.20
CA VAL A 857 38.72 -32.98 2.12
C VAL A 857 40.06 -32.98 1.36
N ALA A 858 40.11 -33.54 0.16
CA ALA A 858 41.32 -33.60 -0.68
C ALA A 858 41.52 -32.34 -1.54
N TYR A 859 40.48 -31.51 -1.70
CA TYR A 859 40.58 -30.30 -2.51
C TYR A 859 41.49 -29.25 -1.86
N ASN A 860 42.54 -28.87 -2.58
CA ASN A 860 43.57 -27.93 -2.14
C ASN A 860 43.63 -26.65 -2.99
N GLY A 861 42.60 -26.40 -3.81
CA GLY A 861 42.55 -25.25 -4.72
C GLY A 861 42.18 -23.91 -4.04
N TRP A 862 41.90 -23.91 -2.73
CA TRP A 862 41.57 -22.69 -1.99
C TRP A 862 42.81 -21.81 -1.76
N ASP A 863 42.66 -20.49 -1.92
CA ASP A 863 43.73 -19.50 -1.73
C ASP A 863 43.26 -18.34 -0.81
N GLY A 864 42.27 -18.64 0.04
CA GLY A 864 41.72 -17.71 1.01
C GLY A 864 42.70 -17.42 2.17
N SER A 865 42.31 -16.52 3.08
CA SER A 865 43.11 -16.18 4.28
C SER A 865 43.51 -17.38 5.14
N SER A 866 44.44 -17.16 6.09
CA SER A 866 44.93 -18.18 7.02
C SER A 866 43.84 -18.92 7.82
N SER A 867 42.63 -18.36 7.92
CA SER A 867 41.47 -18.98 8.56
C SER A 867 40.68 -19.96 7.68
N THR A 868 41.03 -20.12 6.40
CA THR A 868 40.27 -20.94 5.44
C THR A 868 40.17 -22.40 5.87
N GLY A 869 41.27 -23.01 6.30
CA GLY A 869 41.29 -24.39 6.79
C GLY A 869 40.42 -24.60 8.04
N GLU A 870 40.45 -23.64 8.97
CA GLU A 870 39.62 -23.66 10.18
C GLU A 870 38.13 -23.53 9.83
N ALA A 871 37.77 -22.58 8.96
CA ALA A 871 36.38 -22.41 8.52
C ALA A 871 35.82 -23.68 7.85
N LEU A 872 36.59 -24.30 6.95
CA LEU A 872 36.21 -25.58 6.33
C LEU A 872 36.08 -26.70 7.35
N GLY A 873 37.03 -26.82 8.28
CA GLY A 873 37.00 -27.81 9.36
C GLY A 873 35.75 -27.69 10.23
N ASN A 874 35.44 -26.47 10.68
CA ASN A 874 34.29 -26.17 11.51
C ASN A 874 32.97 -26.50 10.79
N TRP A 875 32.84 -26.10 9.51
CA TRP A 875 31.63 -26.37 8.74
C TRP A 875 31.42 -27.87 8.51
N ARG A 876 32.46 -28.59 8.07
CA ARG A 876 32.40 -30.04 7.84
C ARG A 876 32.05 -30.80 9.12
N GLN A 877 32.58 -30.37 10.25
CA GLN A 877 32.23 -30.93 11.54
C GLN A 877 30.75 -30.71 11.88
N ALA A 878 30.26 -29.48 11.74
CA ALA A 878 28.86 -29.14 11.99
C ALA A 878 27.90 -29.89 11.05
N ALA A 879 28.24 -29.97 9.76
CA ALA A 879 27.50 -30.72 8.74
C ALA A 879 27.41 -32.21 9.07
N LYS A 880 28.54 -32.82 9.47
CA LYS A 880 28.58 -34.22 9.91
C LYS A 880 27.75 -34.46 11.16
N GLN A 881 27.86 -33.59 12.16
CA GLN A 881 27.13 -33.69 13.43
C GLN A 881 25.60 -33.56 13.24
N SER A 882 25.16 -32.69 12.33
CA SER A 882 23.73 -32.50 12.04
C SER A 882 23.18 -33.53 11.03
N GLY A 883 24.05 -34.29 10.37
CA GLY A 883 23.70 -35.22 9.29
C GLY A 883 23.36 -34.53 7.97
N LEU A 884 23.84 -33.30 7.76
CA LEU A 884 23.60 -32.50 6.55
C LEU A 884 24.12 -33.17 5.28
N ASP A 885 25.17 -34.00 5.38
CA ASP A 885 25.73 -34.76 4.26
C ASP A 885 24.67 -35.63 3.57
N LYS A 886 23.71 -36.17 4.35
CA LYS A 886 22.60 -37.01 3.83
C LYS A 886 21.45 -36.18 3.25
N ARG A 887 21.50 -34.85 3.40
CA ARG A 887 20.50 -33.88 2.97
C ARG A 887 21.09 -32.86 1.99
N THR A 888 22.25 -33.17 1.41
CA THR A 888 22.90 -32.40 0.37
C THR A 888 22.73 -33.14 -0.95
N ASP A 889 21.94 -32.57 -1.85
CA ASP A 889 21.72 -33.08 -3.20
C ASP A 889 22.69 -32.38 -4.16
N ILE A 890 23.54 -33.16 -4.82
CA ILE A 890 24.48 -32.67 -5.84
C ILE A 890 23.90 -32.97 -7.21
N LEU A 891 23.52 -31.91 -7.93
CA LEU A 891 23.01 -31.96 -9.29
C LEU A 891 24.17 -32.13 -10.27
N ASP A 892 24.24 -33.32 -10.89
CA ASP A 892 25.23 -33.68 -11.89
C ASP A 892 24.56 -34.11 -13.21
N ALA A 893 23.67 -33.25 -13.72
CA ALA A 893 22.98 -33.47 -14.99
C ALA A 893 23.21 -32.27 -15.91
N ASP A 894 23.20 -32.49 -17.23
CA ASP A 894 23.34 -31.38 -18.20
C ASP A 894 22.11 -30.48 -18.26
N LYS A 895 20.94 -31.04 -17.94
CA LYS A 895 19.65 -30.36 -18.06
C LYS A 895 18.75 -30.69 -16.88
N VAL A 896 17.90 -29.74 -16.53
CA VAL A 896 16.87 -29.89 -15.50
C VAL A 896 15.47 -29.72 -16.09
N PRO A 897 14.47 -30.47 -15.60
CA PRO A 897 13.09 -30.33 -16.05
C PRO A 897 12.46 -29.07 -15.48
N THR A 898 11.83 -28.29 -16.34
CA THR A 898 11.04 -27.09 -15.97
C THR A 898 9.53 -27.32 -16.07
N SER A 899 9.13 -28.41 -16.71
CA SER A 899 7.74 -28.84 -16.76
C SER A 899 7.60 -30.35 -16.90
N ARG A 900 6.46 -30.88 -16.45
CA ARG A 900 6.08 -32.29 -16.66
C ARG A 900 5.81 -32.62 -18.12
N SER A 901 5.60 -31.61 -18.97
CA SER A 901 5.48 -31.78 -20.42
C SER A 901 6.81 -32.08 -21.13
N GLY A 902 7.93 -32.14 -20.38
CA GLY A 902 9.25 -32.53 -20.89
C GLY A 902 10.14 -31.36 -21.31
N THR A 903 9.78 -30.12 -20.98
CA THR A 903 10.63 -28.97 -21.26
C THR A 903 11.79 -28.93 -20.29
N THR A 904 13.01 -28.76 -20.79
CA THR A 904 14.24 -28.76 -19.99
C THR A 904 15.10 -27.55 -20.32
N ILE A 905 15.81 -27.03 -19.31
CA ILE A 905 16.83 -25.99 -19.47
C ILE A 905 18.20 -26.55 -19.09
N LYS A 906 19.29 -25.88 -19.51
CA LYS A 906 20.65 -26.23 -19.08
C LYS A 906 20.72 -26.17 -17.55
N ALA A 907 21.33 -27.16 -16.92
CA ALA A 907 21.68 -27.08 -15.51
C ALA A 907 22.72 -25.97 -15.32
N ALA A 908 22.36 -24.98 -14.53
CA ALA A 908 23.15 -23.77 -14.30
C ALA A 908 22.87 -23.26 -12.89
N HIS A 909 23.71 -22.34 -12.40
CA HIS A 909 23.57 -21.74 -11.08
C HIS A 909 22.14 -21.23 -10.80
N GLY A 910 21.51 -20.58 -11.78
CA GLY A 910 20.15 -20.04 -11.66
C GLY A 910 19.01 -21.05 -11.80
N SER A 911 19.28 -22.32 -12.13
CA SER A 911 18.25 -23.26 -12.60
C SER A 911 17.44 -23.97 -11.51
N PHE A 912 17.82 -23.85 -10.23
CA PHE A 912 17.26 -24.65 -9.14
C PHE A 912 15.78 -24.38 -8.87
N ASP A 913 15.35 -23.13 -8.96
CA ASP A 913 13.96 -22.74 -8.73
C ASP A 913 13.10 -22.73 -10.00
N ASN A 914 13.70 -23.00 -11.16
CA ASN A 914 13.00 -23.45 -12.36
C ASN A 914 12.86 -24.99 -12.40
N ASN A 915 13.60 -25.72 -11.57
CA ASN A 915 13.61 -27.18 -11.58
C ASN A 915 12.41 -27.74 -10.78
N ILE A 916 11.46 -28.35 -11.49
CA ILE A 916 10.24 -28.91 -10.88
C ILE A 916 10.54 -29.99 -9.84
N ASP A 917 11.64 -30.74 -9.99
CA ASP A 917 12.00 -31.81 -9.07
C ASP A 917 12.55 -31.24 -7.75
N VAL A 918 13.36 -30.19 -7.82
CA VAL A 918 13.91 -29.50 -6.64
C VAL A 918 12.79 -28.84 -5.84
N VAL A 919 11.91 -28.11 -6.50
CA VAL A 919 10.78 -27.44 -5.84
C VAL A 919 9.78 -28.46 -5.31
N THR A 920 9.51 -29.55 -6.04
CA THR A 920 8.68 -30.65 -5.54
C THR A 920 9.26 -31.24 -4.26
N ARG A 921 10.54 -31.65 -4.26
CA ARG A 921 11.20 -32.21 -3.06
C ARG A 921 11.16 -31.24 -1.88
N THR A 922 11.37 -29.95 -2.13
CA THR A 922 11.34 -28.92 -1.09
C THR A 922 9.96 -28.82 -0.46
N LEU A 923 8.90 -28.77 -1.26
CA LEU A 923 7.53 -28.73 -0.74
C LEU A 923 7.15 -30.04 -0.03
N GLU A 924 7.61 -31.20 -0.50
CA GLU A 924 7.37 -32.48 0.16
C GLU A 924 8.06 -32.53 1.54
N ARG A 925 9.28 -31.99 1.66
CA ARG A 925 9.99 -31.81 2.95
C ARG A 925 9.25 -30.87 3.90
N ILE A 926 8.70 -29.77 3.38
CA ILE A 926 7.95 -28.77 4.16
C ILE A 926 6.59 -29.33 4.64
N THR A 927 5.87 -29.99 3.74
CA THR A 927 4.52 -30.53 4.03
C THR A 927 4.55 -31.87 4.77
N GLY A 928 5.70 -32.56 4.74
CA GLY A 928 5.90 -33.86 5.39
C GLY A 928 5.31 -35.04 4.61
N GLY A 929 5.03 -34.89 3.31
CA GLY A 929 4.41 -35.94 2.51
C GLY A 929 4.16 -35.55 1.05
N LYS A 930 3.36 -36.37 0.37
CA LYS A 930 3.00 -36.15 -1.05
C LYS A 930 2.20 -34.87 -1.22
N LEU A 931 2.55 -34.09 -2.23
CA LEU A 931 1.88 -32.83 -2.56
C LEU A 931 0.41 -33.01 -2.92
N ALA A 932 -0.43 -32.12 -2.38
CA ALA A 932 -1.84 -31.99 -2.76
C ALA A 932 -1.97 -31.41 -4.18
N MET A 933 -1.10 -30.47 -4.53
CA MET A 933 -0.95 -29.89 -5.87
C MET A 933 0.47 -30.18 -6.36
N PRO A 934 0.66 -31.10 -7.33
CA PRO A 934 1.98 -31.36 -7.90
C PRO A 934 2.55 -30.10 -8.55
N VAL A 935 3.85 -29.87 -8.39
CA VAL A 935 4.56 -28.88 -9.21
C VAL A 935 4.72 -29.47 -10.61
N ASP A 936 4.15 -28.81 -11.61
CA ASP A 936 4.07 -29.33 -12.97
C ASP A 936 4.59 -28.37 -14.06
N ASP A 937 4.66 -27.06 -13.78
CA ASP A 937 5.18 -26.06 -14.70
C ASP A 937 5.80 -24.85 -13.96
N LEU A 938 7.09 -24.62 -14.16
CA LEU A 938 7.83 -23.46 -13.63
C LEU A 938 8.43 -22.61 -14.78
N GLN A 939 7.85 -22.70 -15.98
CA GLN A 939 8.25 -21.88 -17.11
C GLN A 939 7.79 -20.42 -16.93
N GLY A 940 8.62 -19.45 -17.33
CA GLY A 940 8.18 -18.05 -17.51
C GLY A 940 8.98 -16.97 -16.80
N PHE A 941 10.15 -17.27 -16.24
CA PHE A 941 11.15 -16.28 -15.81
C PHE A 941 12.57 -16.86 -15.91
#